data_AF-A0A1H8XL97-F1
#
_entry.id   AF-A0A1H8XL97-F1
#
_cell.length_a   1.000
_cell.length_b   1.000
_cell.length_c   1.000
_cell.angle_alpha   90.00
_cell.angle_beta   90.00
_cell.angle_gamma   90.00
#
_symmetry.space_group_name_H-M   'P 1'
#
loop_
_entity.id
_entity.type
_entity.pdbx_description
1 polymer ?
#
loop_
_entity_poly.entity_id
_entity_poly.type
_entity_poly.pdbx_seq_one_letter_code
_entity_poly.pdbx_strand_id
1 'polypeptide(L)'
;MIELTTHLKPFIFHIGLYELVSLGILFTGLTLAVLLILIKNIGQKGNLLLSSALIVAVLKVSGVSSLFLSALGPLLYFYVRQLTRSERQFDRTNILLFCPVVAAYWMPAWLVLTSIVIYLYFSRRLIQDFYSRLTPILMDRPRFAFRQLEKALVLIGLFCIFSILNDAFLFGVAFVLIGMAAKMVLYQHKDIKLQLTVPDKSDAREKSRRLKEAVVVNRLYQDAELTLSSLAVKLGIHPHELSRIINTGLDKNFSDFINEFRVREVSRKMRDPAYDNLTLLGIAYESGFNSKTTFNRVFREITGKTPLEYKKEVPIDKLAPLPRMRPVILRQNIPKRKFMIRNYFKIAYRQLLRQKMYATVKIGGFALGIAACLLIGLYIHNETTFDRFYPGADRIFRVVGDGEMSRGLAWPAPMSKAIQQDFPEVEFAGRMRLINSYLGHAELRPAEQSQNTYEQGIIYIDQSFFSAFKLPMVYGDGATALKQPQTMVISKAMADKYYRGQNPLGQVMYIDNDQSHPYRIGGVMADIPANSHLHPFNFFITLSGMEFGAGEQNSWRWYNYIQYIKLKAGTNVAAFEEKLNTGLRKNYWMPEARKGGAQDPKKEAGKFHVYLQPVPDINLYSYDFSDGLTNGDIRFVWLFGAVALFILIIACINFINLSTAKSAGRAKEVGLRKVVGSYRSSLIAQFLTESLIYSFISFILGIMVAWLLLPYFNSIAAKSLTMPWFEWWFVPVILLSTLVVGTLAGLYPAFYLSGFRPGQVLKGTISTGSKSPMLRNGLVVFQFAASIILIISTIVIYNQMHFILSRKVGFDKDQVMVLQGTNTLGDQPIRNFKTELGKIAAVKSASISDYLPINGTARNGNAFFNEGREKMILLFWARFGK
;
A
#
# COMPACT_ATOMS: atom_id res chain seq x y z
N MET A 1 4.01 -34.13 11.49
CA MET A 1 3.61 -32.85 10.86
C MET A 1 3.41 -32.93 9.34
N ILE A 2 3.93 -33.95 8.63
CA ILE A 2 3.86 -34.07 7.16
C ILE A 2 2.58 -34.79 6.63
N GLU A 3 1.81 -35.47 7.48
CA GLU A 3 0.54 -36.11 7.05
C GLU A 3 -0.75 -35.42 7.55
N LEU A 4 -0.66 -34.45 8.46
CA LEU A 4 -1.79 -33.53 8.67
C LEU A 4 -1.96 -32.57 7.48
N THR A 5 -0.93 -32.44 6.64
CA THR A 5 -0.95 -31.59 5.44
C THR A 5 -1.53 -32.28 4.20
N THR A 6 -1.66 -33.62 4.15
CA THR A 6 -2.19 -34.32 2.97
C THR A 6 -3.73 -34.40 2.95
N HIS A 7 -4.40 -34.29 4.10
CA HIS A 7 -5.86 -34.21 4.18
C HIS A 7 -6.43 -32.79 4.40
N LEU A 8 -5.57 -31.80 4.64
CA LEU A 8 -5.91 -30.40 4.40
C LEU A 8 -5.81 -30.15 2.90
N LYS A 9 -6.94 -30.30 2.18
CA LYS A 9 -7.08 -29.69 0.85
C LYS A 9 -6.48 -28.28 0.92
N PRO A 10 -5.60 -27.87 -0.02
CA PRO A 10 -4.94 -26.58 0.00
C PRO A 10 -5.93 -25.50 -0.42
N PHE A 11 -6.95 -25.23 0.40
CA PHE A 11 -7.56 -23.92 0.43
C PHE A 11 -6.55 -23.02 1.14
N ILE A 12 -5.59 -22.53 0.37
CA ILE A 12 -4.55 -21.58 0.80
C ILE A 12 -5.17 -20.32 1.44
N PHE A 13 -6.48 -20.13 1.29
CA PHE A 13 -7.29 -19.20 2.06
C PHE A 13 -8.65 -19.85 2.41
N HIS A 14 -9.12 -19.70 3.65
CA HIS A 14 -10.55 -19.85 3.99
C HIS A 14 -11.44 -18.80 3.29
N ILE A 15 -10.83 -17.87 2.55
CA ILE A 15 -11.54 -16.83 1.79
C ILE A 15 -11.74 -17.28 0.34
N GLY A 16 -12.99 -17.32 -0.09
CA GLY A 16 -13.37 -17.70 -1.45
C GLY A 16 -13.22 -16.55 -2.45
N LEU A 17 -13.17 -16.88 -3.75
CA LEU A 17 -13.18 -15.88 -4.83
C LEU A 17 -14.36 -14.91 -4.72
N TYR A 18 -15.52 -15.41 -4.29
CA TYR A 18 -16.74 -14.62 -4.05
C TYR A 18 -16.49 -13.48 -3.05
N GLU A 19 -15.88 -13.77 -1.90
CA GLU A 19 -15.62 -12.80 -0.83
C GLU A 19 -14.58 -11.77 -1.26
N LEU A 20 -13.59 -12.19 -2.05
CA LEU A 20 -12.55 -11.31 -2.58
C LEU A 20 -13.12 -10.32 -3.61
N VAL A 21 -13.97 -10.80 -4.52
CA VAL A 21 -14.71 -9.95 -5.48
C VAL A 21 -15.67 -9.00 -4.74
N SER A 22 -16.33 -9.50 -3.70
CA SER A 22 -17.24 -8.75 -2.85
C SER A 22 -16.57 -7.58 -2.12
N LEU A 23 -15.42 -7.83 -1.49
CA LEU A 23 -14.56 -6.79 -0.91
C LEU A 23 -14.08 -5.78 -1.96
N GLY A 24 -13.69 -6.24 -3.15
CA GLY A 24 -13.30 -5.37 -4.27
C GLY A 24 -14.42 -4.40 -4.66
N ILE A 25 -15.64 -4.91 -4.81
CA ILE A 25 -16.83 -4.10 -5.14
C ILE A 25 -17.21 -3.17 -3.99
N LEU A 26 -17.05 -3.60 -2.74
CA LEU A 26 -17.27 -2.78 -1.55
C LEU A 26 -16.46 -1.47 -1.62
N PHE A 27 -15.15 -1.60 -1.72
CA PHE A 27 -14.27 -0.44 -1.66
C PHE A 27 -14.29 0.40 -2.94
N THR A 28 -14.36 -0.22 -4.12
CA THR A 28 -14.49 0.53 -5.39
C THR A 28 -15.83 1.27 -5.47
N GLY A 29 -16.92 0.64 -5.03
CA GLY A 29 -18.24 1.24 -4.99
C GLY A 29 -18.36 2.40 -4.01
N LEU A 30 -17.89 2.22 -2.76
CA LEU A 30 -17.91 3.28 -1.74
C LEU A 30 -17.05 4.48 -2.14
N THR A 31 -15.86 4.26 -2.71
CA THR A 31 -14.99 5.35 -3.16
C THR A 31 -15.65 6.19 -4.26
N LEU A 32 -16.27 5.54 -5.26
CA LEU A 32 -17.01 6.25 -6.32
C LEU A 32 -18.27 6.96 -5.80
N ALA A 33 -18.97 6.37 -4.84
CA ALA A 33 -20.12 7.00 -4.19
C ALA A 33 -19.71 8.30 -3.48
N VAL A 34 -18.66 8.26 -2.65
CA VAL A 34 -18.13 9.46 -1.99
C VAL A 34 -17.67 10.50 -3.00
N LEU A 35 -17.00 10.10 -4.08
CA LEU A 35 -16.60 11.01 -5.16
C LEU A 35 -17.80 11.70 -5.80
N LEU A 36 -18.89 10.97 -6.08
CA LEU A 36 -20.12 11.55 -6.62
C LEU A 36 -20.75 12.61 -5.71
N ILE A 37 -20.74 12.39 -4.39
CA ILE A 37 -21.26 13.33 -3.39
C ILE A 37 -20.46 14.64 -3.39
N LEU A 38 -19.15 14.55 -3.58
CA LEU A 38 -18.23 15.71 -3.53
C LEU A 38 -18.27 16.59 -4.79
N ILE A 39 -18.88 16.14 -5.90
CA ILE A 39 -19.00 16.92 -7.14
C ILE A 39 -20.04 18.04 -6.97
N LYS A 40 -19.57 19.28 -6.74
CA LYS A 40 -20.39 20.51 -6.67
C LYS A 40 -20.69 21.11 -8.05
N ASN A 41 -21.44 20.39 -8.90
CA ASN A 41 -21.92 20.91 -10.19
C ASN A 41 -23.47 20.94 -10.27
N ILE A 42 -24.00 21.63 -11.30
CA ILE A 42 -25.42 21.59 -11.69
C ILE A 42 -25.82 20.11 -11.89
N GLY A 43 -26.87 19.65 -11.21
CA GLY A 43 -27.25 18.23 -11.15
C GLY A 43 -26.88 17.49 -9.85
N GLN A 44 -26.38 18.19 -8.82
CA GLN A 44 -26.00 17.63 -7.51
C GLN A 44 -27.03 16.66 -6.90
N LYS A 45 -28.33 16.93 -7.04
CA LYS A 45 -29.41 16.04 -6.55
C LYS A 45 -29.40 14.68 -7.27
N GLY A 46 -29.13 14.65 -8.58
CA GLY A 46 -29.00 13.41 -9.35
C GLY A 46 -27.76 12.61 -8.95
N ASN A 47 -26.62 13.27 -8.74
CA ASN A 47 -25.39 12.61 -8.28
C ASN A 47 -25.56 11.99 -6.89
N LEU A 48 -26.29 12.67 -5.98
CA LEU A 48 -26.63 12.13 -4.67
C LEU A 48 -27.49 10.87 -4.78
N LEU A 49 -28.51 10.86 -5.64
CA LEU A 49 -29.39 9.71 -5.85
C LEU A 49 -28.65 8.50 -6.44
N LEU A 50 -27.77 8.74 -7.44
CA LEU A 50 -26.92 7.69 -8.01
C LEU A 50 -25.91 7.16 -6.98
N SER A 51 -25.32 8.04 -6.17
CA SER A 51 -24.43 7.67 -5.07
C SER A 51 -25.14 6.79 -4.05
N SER A 52 -26.34 7.17 -3.62
CA SER A 52 -27.13 6.38 -2.68
C SER A 52 -27.51 5.02 -3.27
N ALA A 53 -27.89 4.96 -4.55
CA ALA A 53 -28.18 3.69 -5.22
C ALA A 53 -26.95 2.77 -5.27
N LEU A 54 -25.77 3.34 -5.56
CA LEU A 54 -24.51 2.62 -5.55
C LEU A 54 -24.16 2.08 -4.15
N ILE A 55 -24.29 2.90 -3.09
CA ILE A 55 -24.06 2.48 -1.71
C ILE A 55 -24.96 1.29 -1.34
N VAL A 56 -26.25 1.37 -1.67
CA VAL A 56 -27.22 0.29 -1.40
C VAL A 56 -26.82 -1.01 -2.08
N ALA A 57 -26.51 -0.98 -3.37
CA ALA A 57 -26.11 -2.18 -4.11
C ALA A 57 -24.82 -2.80 -3.56
N VAL A 58 -23.85 -1.95 -3.23
CA VAL A 58 -22.53 -2.35 -2.75
C VAL A 58 -22.60 -2.93 -1.33
N LEU A 59 -23.44 -2.38 -0.44
CA LEU A 59 -23.68 -2.92 0.90
C LEU A 59 -24.37 -4.29 0.88
N LYS A 60 -25.29 -4.51 -0.06
CA LYS A 60 -25.92 -5.83 -0.25
C LYS A 60 -24.92 -6.87 -0.75
N VAL A 61 -24.16 -6.51 -1.79
CA VAL A 61 -23.17 -7.40 -2.42
C VAL A 61 -22.03 -7.76 -1.46
N SER A 62 -21.69 -6.84 -0.55
CA SER A 62 -20.69 -7.05 0.52
C SER A 62 -21.18 -7.89 1.70
N GLY A 63 -22.46 -8.28 1.72
CA GLY A 63 -23.06 -8.96 2.86
C GLY A 63 -23.18 -8.09 4.13
N VAL A 64 -22.85 -6.80 4.04
CA VAL A 64 -22.86 -5.86 5.19
C VAL A 64 -24.29 -5.50 5.60
N SER A 65 -25.18 -5.27 4.64
CA SER A 65 -26.59 -5.01 4.92
C SER A 65 -27.49 -5.32 3.73
N SER A 66 -28.52 -6.14 3.96
CA SER A 66 -29.58 -6.42 2.97
C SER A 66 -30.78 -5.47 3.08
N LEU A 67 -30.86 -4.71 4.18
CA LEU A 67 -32.06 -3.98 4.61
C LEU A 67 -32.49 -2.90 3.61
N PHE A 68 -31.53 -2.32 2.89
CA PHE A 68 -31.78 -1.18 2.02
C PHE A 68 -31.98 -1.56 0.55
N LEU A 69 -31.92 -2.85 0.18
CA LEU A 69 -31.94 -3.26 -1.23
C LEU A 69 -33.21 -2.77 -1.97
N SER A 70 -34.36 -2.76 -1.30
CA SER A 70 -35.62 -2.26 -1.85
C SER A 70 -35.60 -0.75 -2.17
N ALA A 71 -34.67 0.02 -1.61
CA ALA A 71 -34.48 1.42 -1.94
C ALA A 71 -33.86 1.63 -3.33
N LEU A 72 -33.22 0.59 -3.90
CA LEU A 72 -32.51 0.68 -5.18
C LEU A 72 -33.43 1.13 -6.33
N GLY A 73 -34.63 0.55 -6.42
CA GLY A 73 -35.62 0.87 -7.45
C GLY A 73 -36.05 2.35 -7.40
N PRO A 74 -36.60 2.83 -6.27
CA PRO A 74 -36.96 4.23 -6.09
C PRO A 74 -35.80 5.20 -6.37
N LEU A 75 -34.59 4.91 -5.90
CA LEU A 75 -33.42 5.77 -6.11
C LEU A 75 -33.08 5.92 -7.60
N LEU A 76 -33.09 4.82 -8.36
CA LEU A 76 -32.86 4.85 -9.81
C LEU A 76 -33.99 5.57 -10.57
N TYR A 77 -35.23 5.39 -10.13
CA TYR A 77 -36.37 6.12 -10.68
C TYR A 77 -36.24 7.63 -10.50
N PHE A 78 -35.93 8.09 -9.29
CA PHE A 78 -35.72 9.52 -9.03
C PHE A 78 -34.50 10.07 -9.75
N TYR A 79 -33.44 9.28 -9.89
CA TYR A 79 -32.27 9.65 -10.68
C TYR A 79 -32.65 9.91 -12.16
N VAL A 80 -33.39 9.00 -12.78
CA VAL A 80 -33.84 9.14 -14.18
C VAL A 80 -34.86 10.28 -14.33
N ARG A 81 -35.76 10.44 -13.36
CA ARG A 81 -36.71 11.56 -13.31
C ARG A 81 -36.00 12.91 -13.23
N GLN A 82 -34.95 13.04 -12.41
CA GLN A 82 -34.17 14.26 -12.29
C GLN A 82 -33.44 14.62 -13.59
N LEU A 83 -33.00 13.61 -14.35
CA LEU A 83 -32.36 13.80 -15.66
C LEU A 83 -33.34 14.17 -16.78
N THR A 84 -34.56 13.62 -16.76
CA THR A 84 -35.56 13.81 -17.84
C THR A 84 -36.53 14.97 -17.58
N ARG A 85 -36.75 15.36 -16.33
CA ARG A 85 -37.68 16.42 -15.91
C ARG A 85 -37.05 17.25 -14.78
N SER A 86 -36.08 18.09 -15.12
CA SER A 86 -35.31 18.89 -14.16
C SER A 86 -36.10 20.00 -13.45
N GLU A 87 -37.29 20.37 -13.96
CA GLU A 87 -38.11 21.49 -13.45
C GLU A 87 -39.08 21.13 -12.30
N ARG A 88 -39.37 19.84 -12.06
CA ARG A 88 -40.26 19.43 -10.95
C ARG A 88 -39.48 19.20 -9.66
N GLN A 89 -39.82 19.92 -8.59
CA GLN A 89 -39.25 19.71 -7.26
C GLN A 89 -39.77 18.42 -6.60
N PHE A 90 -38.99 17.88 -5.64
CA PHE A 90 -39.32 16.70 -4.87
C PHE A 90 -40.38 17.06 -3.80
N ASP A 91 -41.60 16.55 -3.95
CA ASP A 91 -42.74 16.77 -3.04
C ASP A 91 -42.83 15.67 -1.96
N ARG A 92 -43.48 15.93 -0.81
CA ARG A 92 -43.62 15.02 0.34
C ARG A 92 -44.34 13.71 0.00
N THR A 93 -45.25 13.74 -0.97
CA THR A 93 -45.91 12.54 -1.52
C THR A 93 -44.93 11.54 -2.13
N ASN A 94 -43.73 11.99 -2.56
CA ASN A 94 -42.71 11.11 -3.13
C ASN A 94 -42.02 10.22 -2.08
N ILE A 95 -42.15 10.51 -0.79
CA ILE A 95 -41.59 9.69 0.29
C ILE A 95 -42.31 8.34 0.38
N LEU A 96 -43.59 8.28 -0.01
CA LEU A 96 -44.38 7.03 -0.04
C LEU A 96 -43.82 5.99 -1.02
N LEU A 97 -43.04 6.40 -2.04
CA LEU A 97 -42.36 5.48 -2.96
C LEU A 97 -41.22 4.70 -2.27
N PHE A 98 -40.80 5.09 -1.06
CA PHE A 98 -39.85 4.37 -0.21
C PHE A 98 -40.52 3.46 0.84
N CYS A 99 -41.85 3.35 0.89
CA CYS A 99 -42.54 2.37 1.76
C CYS A 99 -42.02 0.93 1.65
N PRO A 100 -41.58 0.43 0.46
CA PRO A 100 -40.95 -0.89 0.35
C PRO A 100 -39.66 -1.07 1.18
N VAL A 101 -39.02 0.02 1.62
CA VAL A 101 -37.84 -0.04 2.51
C VAL A 101 -38.21 -0.45 3.93
N VAL A 102 -39.32 0.08 4.43
CA VAL A 102 -39.83 -0.29 5.76
C VAL A 102 -40.43 -1.70 5.73
N ALA A 103 -41.13 -2.04 4.64
CA ALA A 103 -41.72 -3.36 4.46
C ALA A 103 -40.68 -4.46 4.14
N ALA A 104 -39.47 -4.11 3.69
CA ALA A 104 -38.45 -5.09 3.27
C ALA A 104 -38.05 -6.08 4.36
N TYR A 105 -38.19 -5.72 5.65
CA TYR A 105 -37.94 -6.63 6.76
C TYR A 105 -38.90 -7.83 6.77
N TRP A 106 -40.10 -7.66 6.21
CA TRP A 106 -41.20 -8.62 6.23
C TRP A 106 -41.45 -9.25 4.85
N MET A 107 -40.71 -8.83 3.83
CA MET A 107 -40.90 -9.28 2.44
C MET A 107 -39.89 -10.36 2.06
N PRO A 108 -40.30 -11.42 1.35
CA PRO A 108 -39.37 -12.39 0.81
C PRO A 108 -38.49 -11.76 -0.29
N ALA A 109 -37.26 -12.25 -0.44
CA ALA A 109 -36.23 -11.64 -1.30
C ALA A 109 -36.67 -11.45 -2.76
N TRP A 110 -37.44 -12.41 -3.31
CA TRP A 110 -37.97 -12.31 -4.66
C TRP A 110 -38.93 -11.13 -4.84
N LEU A 111 -39.69 -10.75 -3.81
CA LEU A 111 -40.66 -9.65 -3.83
C LEU A 111 -39.98 -8.28 -3.73
N VAL A 112 -38.82 -8.23 -3.07
CA VAL A 112 -37.93 -7.06 -3.10
C VAL A 112 -37.36 -6.85 -4.50
N LEU A 113 -36.92 -7.92 -5.17
CA LEU A 113 -36.37 -7.85 -6.53
C LEU A 113 -37.44 -7.46 -7.57
N THR A 114 -38.65 -8.00 -7.48
CA THR A 114 -39.75 -7.62 -8.39
C THR A 114 -40.12 -6.14 -8.24
N SER A 115 -40.12 -5.60 -7.02
CA SER A 115 -40.32 -4.17 -6.78
C SER A 115 -39.29 -3.31 -7.53
N ILE A 116 -38.00 -3.68 -7.48
CA ILE A 116 -36.94 -2.97 -8.20
C ILE A 116 -37.19 -2.98 -9.72
N VAL A 117 -37.55 -4.14 -10.28
CA VAL A 117 -37.84 -4.28 -11.73
C VAL A 117 -39.01 -3.39 -12.17
N ILE A 118 -40.06 -3.27 -11.35
CA ILE A 118 -41.20 -2.36 -11.62
C ILE A 118 -40.73 -0.91 -11.70
N TYR A 119 -39.87 -0.45 -10.77
CA TYR A 119 -39.31 0.90 -10.82
C TYR A 119 -38.40 1.13 -12.03
N LEU A 120 -37.64 0.13 -12.47
CA LEU A 120 -36.82 0.20 -13.68
C LEU A 120 -37.69 0.32 -14.94
N TYR A 121 -38.83 -0.38 -14.99
CA TYR A 121 -39.81 -0.24 -16.07
C TYR A 121 -40.38 1.18 -16.12
N PHE A 122 -40.79 1.75 -14.97
CA PHE A 122 -41.24 3.14 -14.92
C PHE A 122 -40.15 4.14 -15.31
N SER A 123 -38.91 3.87 -14.92
CA SER A 123 -37.75 4.68 -15.32
C SER A 123 -37.56 4.69 -16.83
N ARG A 124 -37.71 3.54 -17.50
CA ARG A 124 -37.64 3.44 -18.95
C ARG A 124 -38.78 4.19 -19.63
N ARG A 125 -40.01 4.08 -19.10
CA ARG A 125 -41.16 4.82 -19.61
C ARG A 125 -40.96 6.34 -19.54
N LEU A 126 -40.33 6.85 -18.48
CA LEU A 126 -39.97 8.28 -18.39
C LEU A 126 -39.02 8.75 -19.50
N ILE A 127 -38.08 7.89 -19.92
CA ILE A 127 -37.17 8.19 -21.03
C ILE A 127 -37.94 8.20 -22.37
N GLN A 128 -38.86 7.24 -22.58
CA GLN A 128 -39.72 7.21 -23.77
C GLN A 128 -40.64 8.43 -23.85
N ASP A 129 -41.27 8.79 -22.73
CA ASP A 129 -42.09 10.01 -22.61
C ASP A 129 -41.28 11.29 -22.84
N PHE A 130 -39.99 11.27 -22.55
CA PHE A 130 -39.10 12.39 -22.87
C PHE A 130 -38.82 12.46 -24.37
N TYR A 131 -38.59 11.31 -25.04
CA TYR A 131 -38.42 11.27 -26.49
C TYR A 131 -39.67 11.68 -27.27
N SER A 132 -40.87 11.32 -26.81
CA SER A 132 -42.12 11.69 -27.47
C SER A 132 -42.42 13.20 -27.42
N ARG A 133 -41.81 13.93 -26.48
CA ARG A 133 -41.95 15.39 -26.33
C ARG A 133 -40.92 16.19 -27.15
N LEU A 134 -39.94 15.54 -27.78
CA LEU A 134 -38.94 16.18 -28.62
C LEU A 134 -39.40 16.25 -30.08
N THR A 135 -39.13 17.37 -30.76
CA THR A 135 -39.40 17.49 -32.21
C THR A 135 -38.43 16.61 -33.02
N PRO A 136 -38.83 16.10 -34.20
CA PRO A 136 -38.04 15.13 -34.98
C PRO A 136 -36.60 15.58 -35.29
N ILE A 137 -36.40 16.88 -35.54
CA ILE A 137 -35.11 17.48 -35.90
C ILE A 137 -34.15 17.54 -34.68
N LEU A 138 -34.68 17.51 -33.46
CA LEU A 138 -33.91 17.55 -32.22
C LEU A 138 -33.73 16.15 -31.59
N MET A 139 -34.29 15.09 -32.19
CA MET A 139 -34.27 13.74 -31.62
C MET A 139 -32.86 13.14 -31.54
N ASP A 140 -31.96 13.40 -32.49
CA ASP A 140 -30.70 12.64 -32.58
C ASP A 140 -29.79 12.84 -31.36
N ARG A 141 -29.55 14.09 -30.94
CA ARG A 141 -28.62 14.40 -29.83
C ARG A 141 -29.04 13.78 -28.48
N PRO A 142 -30.28 13.96 -28.01
CA PRO A 142 -30.75 13.39 -26.74
C PRO A 142 -30.90 11.87 -26.79
N ARG A 143 -31.30 11.33 -27.94
CA ARG A 143 -31.45 9.88 -28.14
C ARG A 143 -30.11 9.16 -28.01
N PHE A 144 -29.00 9.75 -28.50
CA PHE A 144 -27.66 9.23 -28.23
C PHE A 144 -27.24 9.35 -26.75
N ALA A 145 -27.59 10.44 -26.07
CA ALA A 145 -27.23 10.67 -24.66
C ALA A 145 -27.91 9.69 -23.69
N PHE A 146 -29.22 9.44 -23.88
CA PHE A 146 -30.01 8.59 -23.01
C PHE A 146 -29.99 7.09 -23.39
N ARG A 147 -29.51 6.72 -24.59
CA ARG A 147 -29.37 5.30 -25.01
C ARG A 147 -28.48 4.48 -24.07
N GLN A 148 -27.41 5.08 -23.55
CA GLN A 148 -26.53 4.37 -22.61
C GLN A 148 -27.19 4.18 -21.24
N LEU A 149 -27.98 5.16 -20.79
CA LEU A 149 -28.77 5.06 -19.55
C LEU A 149 -29.85 3.97 -19.68
N GLU A 150 -30.56 3.93 -20.80
CA GLU A 150 -31.56 2.90 -21.07
C GLU A 150 -30.94 1.49 -21.09
N LYS A 151 -29.78 1.31 -21.75
CA LYS A 151 -29.04 0.04 -21.72
C LYS A 151 -28.64 -0.36 -20.30
N ALA A 152 -28.15 0.58 -19.49
CA ALA A 152 -27.76 0.31 -18.11
C ALA A 152 -28.95 -0.12 -17.24
N LEU A 153 -30.11 0.55 -17.36
CA LEU A 153 -31.32 0.18 -16.64
C LEU A 153 -31.83 -1.22 -17.03
N VAL A 154 -31.78 -1.56 -18.32
CA VAL A 154 -32.14 -2.91 -18.80
C VAL A 154 -31.19 -3.97 -18.25
N LEU A 155 -29.88 -3.69 -18.24
CA LEU A 155 -28.88 -4.62 -17.72
C LEU A 155 -29.06 -4.84 -16.20
N ILE A 156 -29.33 -3.77 -15.44
CA ILE A 156 -29.65 -3.85 -14.01
C ILE A 156 -30.91 -4.70 -13.80
N GLY A 157 -31.96 -4.49 -14.59
CA GLY A 157 -33.19 -5.28 -14.49
C GLY A 157 -32.95 -6.76 -14.77
N LEU A 158 -32.18 -7.08 -15.81
CA LEU A 158 -31.83 -8.45 -16.18
C LEU A 158 -30.99 -9.14 -15.09
N PHE A 159 -30.03 -8.45 -14.49
CA PHE A 159 -29.27 -8.96 -13.35
C PHE A 159 -30.12 -9.13 -12.09
N CYS A 160 -31.09 -8.23 -11.83
CA CYS A 160 -32.04 -8.42 -10.74
C CYS A 160 -32.90 -9.68 -10.94
N ILE A 161 -33.34 -9.97 -12.17
CA ILE A 161 -34.10 -11.18 -12.48
C ILE A 161 -33.23 -12.44 -12.27
N PHE A 162 -32.00 -12.45 -12.79
CA PHE A 162 -31.09 -13.58 -12.60
C PHE A 162 -30.64 -13.76 -11.15
N SER A 163 -30.67 -12.70 -10.34
CA SER A 163 -30.37 -12.83 -8.90
C SER A 163 -31.36 -13.69 -8.11
N ILE A 164 -32.55 -13.97 -8.67
CA ILE A 164 -33.49 -14.95 -8.09
C ILE A 164 -32.93 -16.38 -8.16
N LEU A 165 -32.12 -16.68 -9.19
CA LEU A 165 -31.48 -17.99 -9.37
C LEU A 165 -30.16 -18.10 -8.61
N ASN A 166 -29.39 -17.01 -8.58
CA ASN A 166 -28.10 -16.95 -7.90
C ASN A 166 -27.75 -15.52 -7.48
N ASP A 167 -27.55 -15.30 -6.19
CA ASP A 167 -27.18 -13.99 -5.63
C ASP A 167 -25.91 -13.38 -6.26
N ALA A 168 -25.04 -14.18 -6.87
CA ALA A 168 -23.87 -13.69 -7.61
C ALA A 168 -24.23 -12.69 -8.73
N PHE A 169 -25.43 -12.76 -9.31
CA PHE A 169 -25.84 -11.77 -10.32
C PHE A 169 -26.03 -10.35 -9.77
N LEU A 170 -26.14 -10.17 -8.45
CA LEU A 170 -26.10 -8.84 -7.82
C LEU A 170 -24.75 -8.15 -7.99
N PHE A 171 -23.65 -8.90 -8.18
CA PHE A 171 -22.37 -8.31 -8.60
C PHE A 171 -22.51 -7.56 -9.93
N GLY A 172 -23.32 -8.09 -10.85
CA GLY A 172 -23.64 -7.43 -12.11
C GLY A 172 -24.33 -6.08 -11.90
N VAL A 173 -25.31 -6.00 -10.99
CA VAL A 173 -25.99 -4.74 -10.62
C VAL A 173 -24.98 -3.70 -10.10
N ALA A 174 -24.14 -4.10 -9.14
CA ALA A 174 -23.12 -3.20 -8.59
C ALA A 174 -22.11 -2.76 -9.67
N PHE A 175 -21.69 -3.65 -10.57
CA PHE A 175 -20.76 -3.33 -11.65
C PHE A 175 -21.34 -2.30 -12.63
N VAL A 176 -22.61 -2.41 -13.01
CA VAL A 176 -23.27 -1.40 -13.86
C VAL A 176 -23.33 -0.04 -13.17
N LEU A 177 -23.69 -0.01 -11.88
CA LEU A 177 -23.76 1.22 -11.10
C LEU A 177 -22.38 1.87 -10.93
N ILE A 178 -21.34 1.07 -10.71
CA ILE A 178 -19.93 1.51 -10.71
C ILE A 178 -19.59 2.15 -12.07
N GLY A 179 -19.95 1.53 -13.18
CA GLY A 179 -19.74 2.08 -14.53
C GLY A 179 -20.48 3.40 -14.76
N MET A 180 -21.73 3.50 -14.31
CA MET A 180 -22.52 4.74 -14.36
C MET A 180 -21.89 5.86 -13.53
N ALA A 181 -21.49 5.54 -12.29
CA ALA A 181 -20.83 6.45 -11.37
C ALA A 181 -19.49 6.94 -11.92
N ALA A 182 -18.63 6.03 -12.38
CA ALA A 182 -17.34 6.35 -12.99
C ALA A 182 -17.51 7.26 -14.20
N LYS A 183 -18.50 7.00 -15.05
CA LYS A 183 -18.79 7.86 -16.22
C LYS A 183 -19.19 9.28 -15.80
N MET A 184 -20.02 9.43 -14.77
CA MET A 184 -20.41 10.75 -14.26
C MET A 184 -19.24 11.51 -13.62
N VAL A 185 -18.33 10.80 -12.94
CA VAL A 185 -17.10 11.38 -12.38
C VAL A 185 -16.12 11.81 -13.48
N LEU A 186 -15.98 11.02 -14.55
CA LEU A 186 -15.03 11.26 -15.65
C LEU A 186 -15.52 12.31 -16.67
N TYR A 187 -16.80 12.27 -17.03
CA TYR A 187 -17.39 13.13 -18.06
C TYR A 187 -18.39 14.10 -17.44
N GLN A 188 -17.89 15.29 -17.06
CA GLN A 188 -18.76 16.42 -16.69
C GLN A 188 -19.63 16.80 -17.90
N HIS A 189 -20.89 16.34 -17.94
CA HIS A 189 -21.82 16.72 -18.99
C HIS A 189 -22.05 18.24 -18.95
N LYS A 190 -21.83 18.93 -20.08
CA LYS A 190 -22.44 20.24 -20.32
C LYS A 190 -23.92 20.00 -20.58
N ASP A 191 -24.79 20.65 -19.80
CA ASP A 191 -26.25 20.54 -19.94
C ASP A 191 -26.68 20.70 -21.40
N ILE A 192 -27.43 19.72 -21.92
CA ILE A 192 -28.21 19.90 -23.15
C ILE A 192 -29.50 20.62 -22.73
N LYS A 193 -29.46 21.94 -22.59
CA LYS A 193 -30.69 22.75 -22.55
C LYS A 193 -31.28 22.80 -23.95
N LEU A 194 -32.30 21.98 -24.22
CA LEU A 194 -33.07 22.00 -25.45
C LEU A 194 -34.28 22.92 -25.26
N GLN A 195 -34.19 24.15 -25.80
CA GLN A 195 -35.36 25.01 -25.99
C GLN A 195 -36.10 24.57 -27.25
N LEU A 196 -37.41 24.32 -27.11
CA LEU A 196 -38.34 24.02 -28.20
C LEU A 196 -38.99 25.34 -28.66
N THR A 197 -38.76 25.75 -29.92
CA THR A 197 -39.47 26.89 -30.54
C THR A 197 -39.95 26.56 -31.94
N VAL A 198 -41.23 26.84 -32.21
CA VAL A 198 -41.95 26.68 -33.48
C VAL A 198 -41.65 27.89 -34.41
N PRO A 199 -41.49 27.73 -35.74
CA PRO A 199 -41.12 28.84 -36.61
C PRO A 199 -42.33 29.60 -37.20
N ASP A 200 -42.42 30.90 -36.93
CA ASP A 200 -43.29 31.87 -37.61
C ASP A 200 -42.43 32.83 -38.49
N LYS A 201 -42.92 33.21 -39.68
CA LYS A 201 -42.26 34.17 -40.58
C LYS A 201 -42.26 35.60 -40.00
N SER A 202 -43.19 35.93 -39.11
CA SER A 202 -43.22 37.23 -38.40
C SER A 202 -42.04 37.39 -37.44
N ASP A 203 -41.68 36.31 -36.73
CA ASP A 203 -40.57 36.22 -35.77
C ASP A 203 -39.20 36.46 -36.42
N ALA A 204 -38.99 35.99 -37.66
CA ALA A 204 -37.73 36.18 -38.38
C ALA A 204 -37.42 37.65 -38.68
N ARG A 205 -38.43 38.47 -39.02
CA ARG A 205 -38.25 39.92 -39.27
C ARG A 205 -37.94 40.67 -37.98
N GLU A 206 -38.64 40.38 -36.89
CA GLU A 206 -38.36 41.04 -35.60
C GLU A 206 -36.97 40.66 -35.05
N LYS A 207 -36.60 39.37 -35.12
CA LYS A 207 -35.25 38.91 -34.76
C LYS A 207 -34.17 39.55 -35.63
N SER A 208 -34.44 39.79 -36.91
CA SER A 208 -33.48 40.47 -37.80
C SER A 208 -33.26 41.94 -37.44
N ARG A 209 -34.30 42.63 -36.93
CA ARG A 209 -34.19 44.01 -36.43
C ARG A 209 -33.33 44.08 -35.17
N ARG A 210 -33.60 43.22 -34.18
CA ARG A 210 -32.79 43.12 -32.95
C ARG A 210 -31.35 42.71 -33.25
N LEU A 211 -31.13 41.86 -34.24
CA LEU A 211 -29.78 41.49 -34.70
C LEU A 211 -29.01 42.71 -35.23
N LYS A 212 -29.64 43.54 -36.08
CA LYS A 212 -29.03 44.78 -36.58
C LYS A 212 -28.65 45.72 -35.43
N GLU A 213 -29.56 45.91 -34.48
CA GLU A 213 -29.32 46.75 -33.28
C GLU A 213 -28.14 46.21 -32.46
N ALA A 214 -28.12 44.91 -32.14
CA ALA A 214 -27.07 44.30 -31.33
C ALA A 214 -25.68 44.39 -32.00
N VAL A 215 -25.62 44.23 -33.32
CA VAL A 215 -24.38 44.36 -34.11
C VAL A 215 -23.86 45.80 -34.12
N VAL A 216 -24.76 46.79 -34.20
CA VAL A 216 -24.40 48.22 -34.17
C VAL A 216 -23.97 48.66 -32.78
N VAL A 217 -24.79 48.39 -31.76
CA VAL A 217 -24.54 48.84 -30.37
C VAL A 217 -23.20 48.33 -29.85
N ASN A 218 -22.88 47.06 -30.11
CA ASN A 218 -21.62 46.46 -29.65
C ASN A 218 -20.47 46.60 -30.66
N ARG A 219 -20.66 47.34 -31.76
CA ARG A 219 -19.67 47.52 -32.85
C ARG A 219 -19.02 46.21 -33.32
N LEU A 220 -19.80 45.12 -33.37
CA LEU A 220 -19.27 43.77 -33.62
C LEU A 220 -18.62 43.63 -35.00
N TYR A 221 -19.03 44.46 -35.96
CA TYR A 221 -18.50 44.49 -37.32
C TYR A 221 -17.03 44.96 -37.42
N GLN A 222 -16.47 45.59 -36.38
CA GLN A 222 -15.07 46.03 -36.35
C GLN A 222 -14.07 44.87 -36.18
N ASP A 223 -14.54 43.70 -35.75
CA ASP A 223 -13.69 42.50 -35.63
C ASP A 223 -13.39 41.93 -37.03
N ALA A 224 -12.13 41.98 -37.44
CA ALA A 224 -11.68 41.54 -38.76
C ALA A 224 -11.72 40.01 -38.95
N GLU A 225 -11.73 39.25 -37.85
CA GLU A 225 -11.83 37.78 -37.86
C GLU A 225 -13.27 37.30 -37.59
N LEU A 226 -14.25 38.21 -37.60
CA LEU A 226 -15.64 37.88 -37.36
C LEU A 226 -16.18 36.92 -38.42
N THR A 227 -16.43 35.68 -37.99
CA THR A 227 -17.15 34.64 -38.74
C THR A 227 -18.58 34.50 -38.21
N LEU A 228 -19.47 33.91 -39.02
CA LEU A 228 -20.84 33.57 -38.61
C LEU A 228 -20.87 32.83 -37.26
N SER A 229 -20.00 31.83 -37.10
CA SER A 229 -19.88 31.04 -35.85
C SER A 229 -19.43 31.89 -34.67
N SER A 230 -18.46 32.80 -34.87
CA SER A 230 -17.99 33.69 -33.80
C SER A 230 -19.04 34.73 -33.39
N LEU A 231 -19.82 35.25 -34.36
CA LEU A 231 -20.92 36.17 -34.10
C LEU A 231 -22.06 35.47 -33.34
N ALA A 232 -22.38 34.24 -33.73
CA ALA A 232 -23.35 33.39 -33.06
C ALA A 232 -22.99 33.18 -31.58
N VAL A 233 -21.71 32.90 -31.29
CA VAL A 233 -21.20 32.80 -29.91
C VAL A 233 -21.33 34.12 -29.15
N LYS A 234 -20.98 35.26 -29.76
CA LYS A 234 -21.08 36.59 -29.13
C LYS A 234 -22.53 36.99 -28.82
N LEU A 235 -23.50 36.53 -29.63
CA LEU A 235 -24.92 36.81 -29.46
C LEU A 235 -25.67 35.76 -28.64
N GLY A 236 -25.02 34.65 -28.28
CA GLY A 236 -25.66 33.54 -27.56
C GLY A 236 -26.68 32.77 -28.40
N ILE A 237 -26.57 32.80 -29.73
CA ILE A 237 -27.49 32.16 -30.70
C ILE A 237 -26.74 31.02 -31.43
N HIS A 238 -27.44 29.99 -31.91
CA HIS A 238 -26.80 28.92 -32.69
C HIS A 238 -26.42 29.40 -34.11
N PRO A 239 -25.27 29.02 -34.70
CA PRO A 239 -24.85 29.50 -36.03
C PRO A 239 -25.87 29.26 -37.15
N HIS A 240 -26.55 28.11 -37.12
CA HIS A 240 -27.60 27.78 -38.08
C HIS A 240 -28.83 28.69 -37.94
N GLU A 241 -29.20 29.05 -36.70
CA GLU A 241 -30.31 29.96 -36.43
C GLU A 241 -29.95 31.39 -36.84
N LEU A 242 -28.72 31.84 -36.56
CA LEU A 242 -28.22 33.12 -37.02
C LEU A 242 -28.19 33.22 -38.55
N SER A 243 -27.72 32.18 -39.25
CA SER A 243 -27.76 32.13 -40.72
C SER A 243 -29.19 32.20 -41.24
N ARG A 244 -30.14 31.52 -40.59
CA ARG A 244 -31.55 31.55 -40.96
C ARG A 244 -32.16 32.94 -40.76
N ILE A 245 -31.85 33.62 -39.65
CA ILE A 245 -32.32 34.98 -39.38
C ILE A 245 -31.80 35.96 -40.46
N ILE A 246 -30.53 35.84 -40.86
CA ILE A 246 -29.93 36.72 -41.88
C ILE A 246 -30.52 36.40 -43.26
N ASN A 247 -30.53 35.14 -43.68
CA ASN A 247 -30.99 34.74 -45.01
C ASN A 247 -32.50 34.94 -45.19
N THR A 248 -33.32 34.56 -44.20
CA THR A 248 -34.79 34.62 -44.32
C THR A 248 -35.37 35.96 -43.88
N GLY A 249 -34.74 36.63 -42.91
CA GLY A 249 -35.23 37.91 -42.37
C GLY A 249 -34.73 39.13 -43.12
N LEU A 250 -33.53 39.08 -43.71
CA LEU A 250 -32.88 40.21 -44.38
C LEU A 250 -32.61 39.99 -45.87
N ASP A 251 -32.83 38.78 -46.37
CA ASP A 251 -32.53 38.39 -47.76
C ASP A 251 -31.07 38.66 -48.16
N LYS A 252 -30.14 38.37 -47.24
CA LYS A 252 -28.69 38.57 -47.41
C LYS A 252 -27.93 37.36 -46.89
N ASN A 253 -26.68 37.18 -47.33
CA ASN A 253 -25.74 36.28 -46.66
C ASN A 253 -24.98 37.02 -45.53
N PHE A 254 -24.26 36.28 -44.68
CA PHE A 254 -23.52 36.84 -43.54
C PHE A 254 -22.49 37.91 -43.95
N SER A 255 -21.75 37.67 -45.03
CA SER A 255 -20.69 38.55 -45.50
C SER A 255 -21.27 39.90 -45.95
N ASP A 256 -22.36 39.87 -46.73
CA ASP A 256 -23.02 41.08 -47.22
C ASP A 256 -23.67 41.87 -46.08
N PHE A 257 -24.27 41.16 -45.11
CA PHE A 257 -24.84 41.76 -43.91
C PHE A 257 -23.81 42.53 -43.09
N ILE A 258 -22.64 41.92 -42.80
CA ILE A 258 -21.59 42.58 -41.99
C ILE A 258 -20.90 43.68 -42.78
N ASN A 259 -20.60 43.46 -44.06
CA ASN A 259 -19.85 44.43 -44.86
C ASN A 259 -20.65 45.72 -45.10
N GLU A 260 -21.99 45.69 -45.09
CA GLU A 260 -22.82 46.90 -45.13
C GLU A 260 -22.51 47.86 -43.97
N PHE A 261 -22.34 47.32 -42.76
CA PHE A 261 -21.95 48.14 -41.60
C PHE A 261 -20.50 48.63 -41.71
N ARG A 262 -19.59 47.78 -42.21
CA ARG A 262 -18.19 48.16 -42.39
C ARG A 262 -18.02 49.28 -43.42
N VAL A 263 -18.74 49.23 -44.54
CA VAL A 263 -18.72 50.31 -45.54
C VAL A 263 -19.28 51.61 -44.96
N ARG A 264 -20.40 51.57 -44.24
CA ARG A 264 -20.95 52.76 -43.57
C ARG A 264 -19.96 53.37 -42.57
N GLU A 265 -19.27 52.53 -41.80
CA GLU A 265 -18.27 53.00 -40.84
C GLU A 265 -17.04 53.58 -41.54
N VAL A 266 -16.60 53.00 -42.67
CA VAL A 266 -15.55 53.60 -43.51
C VAL A 266 -15.99 54.96 -44.05
N SER A 267 -17.19 55.07 -44.62
CA SER A 267 -17.72 56.34 -45.11
C SER A 267 -17.84 57.40 -44.00
N ARG A 268 -18.22 56.99 -42.78
CA ARG A 268 -18.24 57.88 -41.61
C ARG A 268 -16.84 58.37 -41.25
N LYS A 269 -15.87 57.45 -41.11
CA LYS A 269 -14.48 57.77 -40.76
C LYS A 269 -13.77 58.59 -41.84
N MET A 270 -14.13 58.41 -43.11
CA MET A 270 -13.61 59.25 -44.21
C MET A 270 -14.02 60.72 -44.07
N ARG A 271 -15.12 61.02 -43.39
CA ARG A 271 -15.66 62.38 -43.17
C ARG A 271 -15.31 62.98 -41.80
N ASP A 272 -14.63 62.21 -40.96
CA ASP A 272 -14.35 62.57 -39.58
C ASP A 272 -12.86 62.98 -39.47
N PRO A 273 -12.56 64.26 -39.19
CA PRO A 273 -11.18 64.76 -39.13
C PRO A 273 -10.28 64.00 -38.15
N ALA A 274 -10.86 63.31 -37.16
CA ALA A 274 -10.11 62.48 -36.20
C ALA A 274 -9.36 61.31 -36.86
N TYR A 275 -9.74 60.90 -38.07
CA TYR A 275 -9.17 59.75 -38.78
C TYR A 275 -8.32 60.13 -40.01
N ASP A 276 -8.05 61.42 -40.22
CA ASP A 276 -7.19 61.89 -41.33
C ASP A 276 -5.74 61.41 -41.22
N ASN A 277 -5.32 61.00 -40.01
CA ASN A 277 -4.02 60.36 -39.74
C ASN A 277 -3.91 58.92 -40.27
N LEU A 278 -5.01 58.29 -40.69
CA LEU A 278 -5.02 56.93 -41.23
C LEU A 278 -5.04 56.92 -42.76
N THR A 279 -4.29 55.99 -43.35
CA THR A 279 -4.42 55.72 -44.78
C THR A 279 -5.82 55.18 -45.08
N LEU A 280 -6.28 55.30 -46.33
CA LEU A 280 -7.55 54.74 -46.79
C LEU A 280 -7.71 53.24 -46.45
N LEU A 281 -6.61 52.50 -46.54
CA LEU A 281 -6.56 51.09 -46.18
C LEU A 281 -6.54 50.89 -44.65
N GLY A 282 -5.89 51.79 -43.91
CA GLY A 282 -5.94 51.82 -42.44
C GLY A 282 -7.36 52.04 -41.90
N ILE A 283 -8.12 52.98 -42.50
CA ILE A 283 -9.54 53.19 -42.17
C ILE A 283 -10.35 51.92 -42.47
N ALA A 284 -10.10 51.27 -43.61
CA ALA A 284 -10.78 50.01 -43.94
C ALA A 284 -10.49 48.90 -42.92
N TYR A 285 -9.23 48.74 -42.51
CA TYR A 285 -8.84 47.72 -41.52
C TYR A 285 -9.39 47.99 -40.12
N GLU A 286 -9.37 49.24 -39.65
CA GLU A 286 -10.01 49.57 -38.38
C GLU A 286 -11.53 49.42 -38.41
N SER A 287 -12.15 49.57 -39.58
CA SER A 287 -13.58 49.31 -39.78
C SER A 287 -13.91 47.82 -39.95
N GLY A 288 -12.92 46.93 -39.81
CA GLY A 288 -13.10 45.48 -39.76
C GLY A 288 -12.90 44.75 -41.09
N PHE A 289 -12.48 45.42 -42.17
CA PHE A 289 -12.04 44.69 -43.37
C PHE A 289 -10.71 43.96 -43.11
N ASN A 290 -10.51 42.81 -43.73
CA ASN A 290 -9.24 42.06 -43.65
C ASN A 290 -8.51 41.96 -45.01
N SER A 291 -9.13 42.46 -46.08
CA SER A 291 -8.61 42.38 -47.45
C SER A 291 -8.90 43.64 -48.25
N LYS A 292 -7.87 44.17 -48.93
CA LYS A 292 -7.98 45.33 -49.82
C LYS A 292 -8.91 45.08 -51.01
N THR A 293 -8.85 43.87 -51.59
CA THR A 293 -9.69 43.48 -52.73
C THR A 293 -11.17 43.39 -52.33
N THR A 294 -11.47 42.78 -51.18
CA THR A 294 -12.84 42.72 -50.65
C THR A 294 -13.37 44.11 -50.30
N PHE A 295 -12.55 44.95 -49.68
CA PHE A 295 -12.90 46.34 -49.37
C PHE A 295 -13.27 47.12 -50.63
N ASN A 296 -12.38 47.15 -51.63
CA ASN A 296 -12.60 47.91 -52.86
C ASN A 296 -13.84 47.43 -53.63
N ARG A 297 -14.04 46.10 -53.72
CA ARG A 297 -15.21 45.50 -54.37
C ARG A 297 -16.51 45.89 -53.68
N VAL A 298 -16.62 45.60 -52.38
CA VAL A 298 -17.87 45.80 -51.63
C VAL A 298 -18.17 47.29 -51.43
N PHE A 299 -17.16 48.14 -51.26
CA PHE A 299 -17.36 49.58 -51.18
C PHE A 299 -17.94 50.13 -52.49
N ARG A 300 -17.45 49.67 -53.66
CA ARG A 300 -18.00 50.07 -54.97
C ARG A 300 -19.40 49.53 -55.20
N GLU A 301 -19.68 48.30 -54.82
CA GLU A 301 -21.02 47.69 -54.91
C GLU A 301 -22.06 48.47 -54.10
N ILE A 302 -21.69 48.97 -52.91
CA ILE A 302 -22.61 49.67 -52.01
C ILE A 302 -22.72 51.17 -52.32
N THR A 303 -21.62 51.83 -52.68
CA THR A 303 -21.58 53.30 -52.86
C THR A 303 -21.62 53.75 -54.32
N GLY A 304 -21.51 52.83 -55.28
CA GLY A 304 -21.44 53.12 -56.72
C GLY A 304 -20.11 53.71 -57.19
N LYS A 305 -19.21 54.09 -56.28
CA LYS A 305 -17.93 54.77 -56.56
C LYS A 305 -16.76 53.99 -55.96
N THR A 306 -15.56 54.20 -56.48
CA THR A 306 -14.36 53.66 -55.82
C THR A 306 -14.07 54.42 -54.51
N PRO A 307 -13.45 53.80 -53.50
CA PRO A 307 -13.10 54.47 -52.24
C PRO A 307 -12.27 55.75 -52.41
N LEU A 308 -11.47 55.85 -53.48
CA LEU A 308 -10.65 57.02 -53.77
C LEU A 308 -11.48 58.17 -54.36
N GLU A 309 -12.40 57.87 -55.27
CA GLU A 309 -13.36 58.84 -55.81
C GLU A 309 -14.27 59.38 -54.70
N TYR A 310 -14.76 58.49 -53.83
CA TYR A 310 -15.58 58.88 -52.68
C TYR A 310 -14.84 59.79 -51.69
N LYS A 311 -13.54 59.56 -51.47
CA LYS A 311 -12.71 60.40 -50.57
C LYS A 311 -12.44 61.80 -51.14
N LYS A 312 -12.35 61.96 -52.47
CA LYS A 312 -12.14 63.28 -53.12
C LYS A 312 -13.31 64.24 -52.93
N GLU A 313 -14.50 63.73 -52.64
CA GLU A 313 -15.72 64.53 -52.42
C GLU A 313 -15.87 64.99 -50.96
N VAL A 314 -14.94 64.60 -50.08
CA VAL A 314 -14.95 65.00 -48.66
C VAL A 314 -13.97 66.16 -48.46
N PRO A 315 -14.38 67.28 -47.83
CA PRO A 315 -13.47 68.40 -47.54
C PRO A 315 -12.39 67.96 -46.53
N ILE A 316 -11.11 68.17 -46.87
CA ILE A 316 -9.96 67.76 -46.05
C ILE A 316 -9.31 69.03 -45.46
N ASP A 317 -9.39 69.19 -44.14
CA ASP A 317 -8.56 70.13 -43.39
C ASP A 317 -7.31 69.41 -42.86
N LYS A 318 -6.13 70.01 -43.11
CA LYS A 318 -4.81 69.37 -42.90
C LYS A 318 -4.38 69.37 -41.43
N LEU A 319 -3.94 68.22 -40.91
CA LEU A 319 -3.11 68.11 -39.69
C LEU A 319 -1.91 67.17 -39.89
N ALA A 320 -0.75 67.59 -39.38
CA ALA A 320 0.58 67.01 -39.57
C ALA A 320 0.84 65.72 -38.73
N PRO A 321 1.84 64.87 -39.07
CA PRO A 321 2.08 63.59 -38.39
C PRO A 321 2.98 63.68 -37.14
N LEU A 322 2.69 62.88 -36.10
CA LEU A 322 3.49 62.70 -34.88
C LEU A 322 4.23 61.33 -34.83
N PRO A 323 5.32 61.18 -34.04
CA PRO A 323 6.33 60.13 -34.20
C PRO A 323 6.07 58.83 -33.40
N ARG A 324 6.70 57.73 -33.85
CA ARG A 324 6.65 56.37 -33.25
C ARG A 324 7.53 56.24 -31.99
N MET A 325 6.97 55.75 -30.88
CA MET A 325 7.74 55.32 -29.69
C MET A 325 8.28 53.88 -29.81
N ARG A 326 9.52 53.64 -29.34
CA ARG A 326 10.15 52.31 -29.17
C ARG A 326 10.17 51.90 -27.68
N PRO A 327 10.12 50.60 -27.34
CA PRO A 327 10.10 50.14 -25.95
C PRO A 327 11.49 50.17 -25.28
N VAL A 328 11.52 50.60 -24.02
CA VAL A 328 12.71 50.62 -23.15
C VAL A 328 12.90 49.26 -22.48
N ILE A 329 14.10 48.68 -22.59
CA ILE A 329 14.49 47.44 -21.89
C ILE A 329 15.23 47.84 -20.60
N LEU A 330 14.62 47.61 -19.44
CA LEU A 330 15.26 47.75 -18.13
C LEU A 330 16.15 46.52 -17.86
N ARG A 331 17.48 46.74 -17.81
CA ARG A 331 18.47 45.75 -17.39
C ARG A 331 18.39 45.61 -15.86
N GLN A 332 17.83 44.51 -15.34
CA GLN A 332 17.82 44.24 -13.90
C GLN A 332 19.00 43.35 -13.49
N ASN A 333 19.74 43.81 -12.47
CA ASN A 333 20.81 43.08 -11.80
C ASN A 333 20.28 41.77 -11.18
N ILE A 334 20.93 40.65 -11.48
CA ILE A 334 20.61 39.33 -10.94
C ILE A 334 21.03 39.27 -9.47
N PRO A 335 20.12 39.05 -8.50
CA PRO A 335 20.48 39.01 -7.09
C PRO A 335 21.33 37.78 -6.74
N LYS A 336 22.29 37.95 -5.81
CA LYS A 336 23.23 36.89 -5.35
C LYS A 336 22.49 35.63 -4.86
N ARG A 337 22.98 34.44 -5.25
CA ARG A 337 22.40 33.09 -5.01
C ARG A 337 21.98 32.80 -3.55
N LYS A 338 22.69 33.31 -2.54
CA LYS A 338 22.38 33.16 -1.10
C LYS A 338 21.06 33.84 -0.68
N PHE A 339 20.70 34.99 -1.28
CA PHE A 339 19.46 35.70 -0.96
C PHE A 339 18.21 34.95 -1.44
N MET A 340 18.34 34.12 -2.49
CA MET A 340 17.21 33.41 -3.08
C MET A 340 16.72 32.23 -2.24
N ILE A 341 17.63 31.46 -1.63
CA ILE A 341 17.27 30.29 -0.80
C ILE A 341 16.46 30.73 0.42
N ARG A 342 16.92 31.76 1.14
CA ARG A 342 16.21 32.32 2.32
C ARG A 342 14.77 32.76 1.96
N ASN A 343 14.59 33.34 0.77
CA ASN A 343 13.27 33.72 0.28
C ASN A 343 12.39 32.50 -0.03
N TYR A 344 12.92 31.44 -0.63
CA TYR A 344 12.15 30.21 -0.87
C TYR A 344 11.67 29.58 0.43
N PHE A 345 12.53 29.50 1.45
CA PHE A 345 12.14 29.04 2.80
C PHE A 345 11.04 29.92 3.41
N LYS A 346 11.20 31.24 3.36
CA LYS A 346 10.21 32.20 3.88
C LYS A 346 8.84 32.06 3.19
N ILE A 347 8.85 31.83 1.86
CA ILE A 347 7.63 31.64 1.08
C ILE A 347 6.95 30.31 1.44
N ALA A 348 7.71 29.22 1.53
CA ALA A 348 7.20 27.89 1.87
C ALA A 348 6.57 27.90 3.27
N TYR A 349 7.23 28.50 4.27
CA TYR A 349 6.68 28.66 5.61
C TYR A 349 5.38 29.46 5.63
N ARG A 350 5.31 30.58 4.90
CA ARG A 350 4.09 31.39 4.80
C ARG A 350 2.94 30.63 4.11
N GLN A 351 3.25 29.81 3.10
CA GLN A 351 2.27 28.93 2.45
C GLN A 351 1.71 27.88 3.43
N LEU A 352 2.59 27.27 4.23
CA LEU A 352 2.23 26.29 5.25
C LEU A 352 1.15 26.82 6.20
N LEU A 353 1.37 28.03 6.73
CA LEU A 353 0.46 28.67 7.68
C LEU A 353 -0.85 29.16 7.04
N ARG A 354 -0.81 29.59 5.77
CA ARG A 354 -1.99 30.07 5.05
C ARG A 354 -2.90 28.92 4.59
N GLN A 355 -2.37 27.72 4.37
CA GLN A 355 -3.12 26.57 3.85
C GLN A 355 -3.19 25.42 4.84
N LYS A 356 -3.64 25.68 6.08
CA LYS A 356 -3.60 24.74 7.21
C LYS A 356 -4.14 23.34 6.87
N MET A 357 -5.39 23.21 6.43
CA MET A 357 -5.99 21.90 6.10
C MET A 357 -5.16 21.11 5.10
N TYR A 358 -4.65 21.79 4.08
CA TYR A 358 -3.87 21.16 3.01
C TYR A 358 -2.48 20.74 3.48
N ALA A 359 -1.82 21.60 4.27
CA ALA A 359 -0.56 21.27 4.93
C ALA A 359 -0.73 20.08 5.89
N THR A 360 -1.79 20.07 6.69
CA THR A 360 -2.11 18.97 7.61
C THR A 360 -2.31 17.64 6.88
N VAL A 361 -3.10 17.61 5.80
CA VAL A 361 -3.33 16.37 5.05
C VAL A 361 -2.05 15.88 4.37
N LYS A 362 -1.23 16.79 3.82
CA LYS A 362 0.07 16.43 3.21
C LYS A 362 1.06 15.88 4.23
N ILE A 363 1.25 16.62 5.32
CA ILE A 363 2.20 16.26 6.37
C ILE A 363 1.75 14.98 7.06
N GLY A 364 0.48 14.89 7.43
CA GLY A 364 -0.07 13.70 8.09
C GLY A 364 0.03 12.46 7.22
N GLY A 365 -0.33 12.56 5.94
CA GLY A 365 -0.23 11.43 5.00
C GLY A 365 1.22 10.94 4.81
N PHE A 366 2.18 11.86 4.70
CA PHE A 366 3.60 11.52 4.67
C PHE A 366 4.09 10.95 6.00
N ALA A 367 3.76 11.58 7.12
CA ALA A 367 4.22 11.16 8.44
C ALA A 367 3.75 9.73 8.78
N LEU A 368 2.50 9.38 8.47
CA LEU A 368 1.98 8.03 8.67
C LEU A 368 2.68 7.00 7.77
N GLY A 369 2.89 7.33 6.49
CA GLY A 369 3.63 6.46 5.57
C GLY A 369 5.07 6.25 6.02
N ILE A 370 5.77 7.33 6.41
CA ILE A 370 7.14 7.29 6.94
C ILE A 370 7.19 6.48 8.24
N ALA A 371 6.25 6.67 9.16
CA ALA A 371 6.21 5.93 10.41
C ALA A 371 6.09 4.41 10.17
N ALA A 372 5.18 4.01 9.27
CA ALA A 372 5.02 2.61 8.88
C ALA A 372 6.30 2.05 8.22
N CYS A 373 6.89 2.79 7.26
CA CYS A 373 8.13 2.40 6.61
C CYS A 373 9.30 2.30 7.62
N LEU A 374 9.34 3.17 8.62
CA LEU A 374 10.40 3.17 9.63
C LEU A 374 10.27 1.96 10.57
N LEU A 375 9.07 1.64 11.04
CA LEU A 375 8.84 0.44 11.86
C LEU A 375 9.17 -0.86 11.10
N ILE A 376 8.72 -0.95 9.84
CA ILE A 376 9.07 -2.07 8.97
C ILE A 376 10.58 -2.12 8.71
N GLY A 377 11.21 -0.96 8.48
CA GLY A 377 12.65 -0.86 8.29
C GLY A 377 13.45 -1.31 9.50
N LEU A 378 13.01 -0.97 10.72
CA LEU A 378 13.60 -1.45 11.98
C LEU A 378 13.48 -2.97 12.11
N TYR A 379 12.31 -3.52 11.78
CA TYR A 379 12.10 -4.97 11.76
C TYR A 379 13.05 -5.66 10.77
N ILE A 380 13.09 -5.18 9.51
CA ILE A 380 13.98 -5.73 8.47
C ILE A 380 15.45 -5.61 8.90
N HIS A 381 15.84 -4.49 9.49
CA HIS A 381 17.19 -4.29 9.98
C HIS A 381 17.55 -5.30 11.08
N ASN A 382 16.66 -5.51 12.06
CA ASN A 382 16.86 -6.50 13.12
C ASN A 382 17.00 -7.92 12.57
N GLU A 383 16.13 -8.31 11.63
CA GLU A 383 16.16 -9.64 11.03
C GLU A 383 17.39 -9.88 10.13
N THR A 384 17.84 -8.85 9.40
CA THR A 384 19.00 -8.97 8.49
C THR A 384 20.36 -8.81 9.19
N THR A 385 20.40 -8.22 10.39
CA THR A 385 21.61 -8.08 11.21
C THR A 385 21.82 -9.21 12.21
N PHE A 386 20.93 -10.20 12.21
CA PHE A 386 20.94 -11.34 13.13
C PHE A 386 22.29 -12.07 13.11
N ASP A 387 22.87 -12.32 14.28
CA ASP A 387 24.18 -12.94 14.51
C ASP A 387 25.41 -12.30 13.81
N ARG A 388 25.26 -11.18 13.10
CA ARG A 388 26.37 -10.53 12.38
C ARG A 388 27.39 -9.85 13.29
N PHE A 389 27.07 -9.66 14.57
CA PHE A 389 27.96 -9.01 15.53
C PHE A 389 29.09 -9.94 16.01
N TYR A 390 29.03 -11.25 15.74
CA TYR A 390 30.13 -12.17 16.06
C TYR A 390 31.37 -11.92 15.18
N PRO A 391 32.58 -11.82 15.76
CA PRO A 391 33.79 -11.61 14.98
C PRO A 391 34.09 -12.75 13.99
N GLY A 392 33.89 -12.48 12.71
CA GLY A 392 34.04 -13.49 11.65
C GLY A 392 32.84 -14.43 11.53
N ALA A 393 31.63 -13.97 11.85
CA ALA A 393 30.39 -14.73 11.75
C ALA A 393 30.21 -15.45 10.40
N ASP A 394 30.61 -14.83 9.29
CA ASP A 394 30.53 -15.41 7.93
C ASP A 394 31.47 -16.62 7.73
N ARG A 395 32.39 -16.85 8.66
CA ARG A 395 33.32 -18.00 8.67
C ARG A 395 32.99 -19.03 9.74
N ILE A 396 31.96 -18.79 10.54
CA ILE A 396 31.44 -19.75 11.52
C ILE A 396 30.20 -20.40 10.88
N PHE A 397 30.20 -21.72 10.81
CA PHE A 397 29.18 -22.50 10.15
C PHE A 397 28.56 -23.48 11.13
N ARG A 398 27.24 -23.59 11.09
CA ARG A 398 26.48 -24.72 11.63
C ARG A 398 26.51 -25.83 10.58
N VAL A 399 26.84 -27.04 11.01
CA VAL A 399 26.88 -28.23 10.15
C VAL A 399 25.46 -28.76 10.01
N VAL A 400 24.97 -28.91 8.79
CA VAL A 400 23.58 -29.27 8.53
C VAL A 400 23.49 -30.42 7.53
N GLY A 401 22.56 -31.34 7.74
CA GLY A 401 22.38 -32.51 6.89
C GLY A 401 21.40 -32.21 5.76
N ASP A 402 21.73 -32.59 4.53
CA ASP A 402 20.86 -32.50 3.35
C ASP A 402 20.50 -33.91 2.86
N GLY A 403 19.61 -34.59 3.59
CA GLY A 403 19.16 -35.95 3.28
C GLY A 403 17.72 -36.00 2.76
N GLU A 404 17.42 -36.98 1.90
CA GLU A 404 16.11 -37.14 1.21
C GLU A 404 14.88 -37.23 2.14
N MET A 405 15.06 -37.58 3.41
CA MET A 405 13.95 -37.85 4.35
C MET A 405 13.74 -36.75 5.41
N SER A 406 14.70 -35.83 5.59
CA SER A 406 14.61 -34.56 6.36
C SER A 406 16.00 -33.93 6.41
N ARG A 407 16.08 -32.60 6.34
CA ARG A 407 17.29 -31.89 6.79
C ARG A 407 17.41 -32.01 8.30
N GLY A 408 18.63 -32.19 8.81
CA GLY A 408 18.87 -32.52 10.23
C GLY A 408 20.07 -31.79 10.81
N LEU A 409 20.05 -31.56 12.12
CA LEU A 409 21.11 -30.85 12.86
C LEU A 409 21.81 -31.71 13.91
N ALA A 410 21.32 -32.92 14.12
CA ALA A 410 21.85 -33.83 15.11
C ALA A 410 22.95 -34.69 14.48
N TRP A 411 24.15 -34.59 15.04
CA TRP A 411 25.36 -35.27 14.58
C TRP A 411 26.02 -36.07 15.70
N PRO A 412 26.90 -37.02 15.36
CA PRO A 412 27.64 -37.81 16.34
C PRO A 412 28.65 -36.99 17.15
N ALA A 413 28.84 -37.39 18.41
CA ALA A 413 29.83 -36.80 19.31
C ALA A 413 31.26 -36.74 18.75
N PRO A 414 31.83 -37.80 18.15
CA PRO A 414 33.24 -37.77 17.69
C PRO A 414 33.48 -36.88 16.47
N MET A 415 32.42 -36.40 15.80
CA MET A 415 32.52 -35.68 14.52
C MET A 415 33.31 -34.37 14.63
N SER A 416 33.12 -33.56 15.69
CA SER A 416 33.89 -32.31 15.84
C SER A 416 35.40 -32.57 15.97
N LYS A 417 35.79 -33.58 16.76
CA LYS A 417 37.19 -33.96 16.96
C LYS A 417 37.81 -34.45 15.65
N ALA A 418 37.10 -35.31 14.92
CA ALA A 418 37.51 -35.78 13.61
C ALA A 418 37.69 -34.62 12.61
N ILE A 419 36.74 -33.69 12.56
CA ILE A 419 36.82 -32.52 11.68
C ILE A 419 38.02 -31.64 12.04
N GLN A 420 38.25 -31.37 13.32
CA GLN A 420 39.38 -30.56 13.77
C GLN A 420 40.74 -31.21 13.45
N GLN A 421 40.84 -32.54 13.51
CA GLN A 421 42.09 -33.29 13.30
C GLN A 421 42.41 -33.50 11.82
N ASP A 422 41.42 -33.90 11.02
CA ASP A 422 41.64 -34.33 9.63
C ASP A 422 41.66 -33.17 8.63
N PHE A 423 41.12 -32.00 9.01
CA PHE A 423 40.92 -30.87 8.10
C PHE A 423 41.68 -29.63 8.58
N PRO A 424 42.89 -29.36 8.06
CA PRO A 424 43.71 -28.23 8.49
C PRO A 424 43.11 -26.86 8.16
N GLU A 425 42.11 -26.79 7.29
CA GLU A 425 41.36 -25.56 6.99
C GLU A 425 40.44 -25.10 8.15
N VAL A 426 40.19 -25.98 9.14
CA VAL A 426 39.32 -25.72 10.28
C VAL A 426 40.12 -25.06 11.41
N GLU A 427 39.71 -23.86 11.82
CA GLU A 427 40.25 -23.14 12.98
C GLU A 427 39.63 -23.65 14.28
N PHE A 428 38.34 -23.99 14.24
CA PHE A 428 37.57 -24.48 15.39
C PHE A 428 36.50 -25.48 14.95
N ALA A 429 36.28 -26.51 15.74
CA ALA A 429 35.12 -27.38 15.69
C ALA A 429 34.65 -27.66 17.13
N GLY A 430 33.34 -27.50 17.36
CA GLY A 430 32.76 -27.65 18.68
C GLY A 430 31.33 -28.16 18.64
N ARG A 431 30.93 -28.81 19.72
CA ARG A 431 29.61 -29.40 19.92
C ARG A 431 28.73 -28.54 20.81
N MET A 432 27.46 -28.49 20.46
CA MET A 432 26.38 -27.99 21.29
C MET A 432 25.31 -29.07 21.41
N ARG A 433 24.75 -29.24 22.61
CA ARG A 433 23.61 -30.13 22.85
C ARG A 433 22.62 -29.44 23.78
N LEU A 434 21.33 -29.54 23.45
CA LEU A 434 20.23 -29.08 24.29
C LEU A 434 20.05 -30.04 25.48
N ILE A 435 19.80 -29.52 26.70
CA ILE A 435 19.35 -30.36 27.82
C ILE A 435 17.88 -30.71 27.62
N ASN A 436 17.52 -32.00 27.70
CA ASN A 436 16.16 -32.46 27.42
C ASN A 436 15.66 -32.06 26.00
N SER A 437 14.38 -32.30 25.69
CA SER A 437 13.76 -31.90 24.42
C SER A 437 13.37 -30.41 24.45
N TYR A 438 13.43 -29.71 23.30
CA TYR A 438 13.19 -28.25 23.15
C TYR A 438 14.32 -27.37 23.73
N LEU A 439 14.12 -26.05 23.86
CA LEU A 439 15.09 -24.95 24.17
C LEU A 439 16.03 -25.14 25.39
N GLY A 440 16.14 -26.33 25.95
CA GLY A 440 17.01 -26.63 27.07
C GLY A 440 16.35 -26.26 28.38
N HIS A 441 15.67 -27.19 29.07
CA HIS A 441 15.01 -26.86 30.33
C HIS A 441 15.34 -27.84 31.44
N ALA A 442 15.45 -27.32 32.66
CA ALA A 442 15.70 -28.08 33.88
C ALA A 442 15.32 -27.27 35.11
N GLU A 443 15.23 -27.93 36.25
CA GLU A 443 15.13 -27.25 37.54
C GLU A 443 16.53 -26.88 38.05
N LEU A 444 16.74 -25.61 38.38
CA LEU A 444 18.01 -25.10 38.91
C LEU A 444 17.87 -24.65 40.36
N ARG A 445 18.84 -25.03 41.19
CA ARG A 445 18.89 -24.66 42.61
C ARG A 445 20.30 -24.31 43.07
N PRO A 446 20.55 -23.07 43.52
CA PRO A 446 21.77 -22.73 44.23
C PRO A 446 21.93 -23.59 45.49
N ALA A 447 23.15 -23.97 45.84
CA ALA A 447 23.38 -24.86 46.98
C ALA A 447 22.90 -24.28 48.32
N GLU A 448 22.92 -22.96 48.46
CA GLU A 448 22.46 -22.21 49.63
C GLU A 448 20.92 -22.10 49.72
N GLN A 449 20.19 -22.45 48.65
CA GLN A 449 18.74 -22.34 48.58
C GLN A 449 18.08 -23.73 48.63
N SER A 450 16.89 -23.78 49.23
CA SER A 450 16.07 -25.00 49.33
C SER A 450 15.07 -25.16 48.20
N GLN A 451 14.76 -24.10 47.44
CA GLN A 451 13.75 -24.12 46.39
C GLN A 451 14.39 -24.25 45.00
N ASN A 452 13.84 -25.17 44.21
CA ASN A 452 14.15 -25.28 42.79
C ASN A 452 13.41 -24.18 42.00
N THR A 453 14.06 -23.67 40.95
CA THR A 453 13.44 -22.77 39.98
C THR A 453 13.48 -23.44 38.62
N TYR A 454 12.34 -23.52 37.94
CA TYR A 454 12.28 -24.00 36.56
C TYR A 454 12.90 -22.97 35.62
N GLU A 455 13.91 -23.38 34.87
CA GLU A 455 14.64 -22.53 33.94
C GLU A 455 14.67 -23.12 32.53
N GLN A 456 14.75 -22.23 31.54
CA GLN A 456 14.90 -22.56 30.12
C GLN A 456 16.21 -21.96 29.59
N GLY A 457 16.64 -22.39 28.41
CA GLY A 457 17.88 -21.89 27.83
C GLY A 457 19.13 -22.55 28.38
N ILE A 458 19.08 -23.84 28.71
CA ILE A 458 20.20 -24.60 29.26
C ILE A 458 20.80 -25.49 28.19
N ILE A 459 22.10 -25.32 27.91
CA ILE A 459 22.82 -26.07 26.89
C ILE A 459 24.15 -26.61 27.39
N TYR A 460 24.55 -27.72 26.80
CA TYR A 460 25.88 -28.27 26.92
C TYR A 460 26.73 -27.83 25.73
N ILE A 461 27.92 -27.29 25.99
CA ILE A 461 28.85 -26.84 24.95
C ILE A 461 30.29 -27.25 25.25
N ASP A 462 31.09 -27.36 24.19
CA ASP A 462 32.54 -27.46 24.33
C ASP A 462 33.15 -26.09 24.74
N GLN A 463 34.22 -26.11 25.54
CA GLN A 463 34.96 -24.92 26.00
C GLN A 463 35.36 -23.97 24.84
N SER A 464 35.62 -24.52 23.68
CA SER A 464 36.11 -23.79 22.51
C SER A 464 35.07 -22.80 21.92
N PHE A 465 33.78 -22.88 22.30
CA PHE A 465 32.74 -21.92 21.89
C PHE A 465 33.04 -20.48 22.31
N PHE A 466 33.52 -20.26 23.55
CA PHE A 466 33.83 -18.91 24.04
C PHE A 466 34.95 -18.25 23.23
N SER A 467 35.90 -19.04 22.73
CA SER A 467 36.97 -18.54 21.86
C SER A 467 36.49 -18.30 20.42
N ALA A 468 35.60 -19.16 19.91
CA ALA A 468 35.07 -19.05 18.54
C ALA A 468 34.13 -17.86 18.36
N PHE A 469 33.15 -17.72 19.26
CA PHE A 469 32.14 -16.64 19.23
C PHE A 469 32.59 -15.36 19.97
N LYS A 470 33.69 -15.42 20.73
CA LYS A 470 34.22 -14.30 21.53
C LYS A 470 33.16 -13.67 22.43
N LEU A 471 32.42 -14.51 23.15
CA LEU A 471 31.37 -14.05 24.07
C LEU A 471 32.01 -13.22 25.20
N PRO A 472 31.54 -11.98 25.45
CA PRO A 472 32.12 -11.11 26.46
C PRO A 472 31.86 -11.62 27.88
N MET A 473 32.92 -11.71 28.70
CA MET A 473 32.84 -12.14 30.10
C MET A 473 32.71 -10.94 31.03
N VAL A 474 31.85 -11.06 32.05
CA VAL A 474 31.71 -10.12 33.17
C VAL A 474 32.60 -10.56 34.34
N TYR A 475 32.56 -11.84 34.68
CA TYR A 475 33.41 -12.45 35.72
C TYR A 475 34.03 -13.76 35.22
N GLY A 476 35.28 -14.01 35.60
CA GLY A 476 36.04 -15.20 35.18
C GLY A 476 36.65 -15.09 33.78
N ASP A 477 37.41 -16.10 33.38
CA ASP A 477 38.07 -16.18 32.08
C ASP A 477 37.35 -17.17 31.15
N GLY A 478 36.80 -16.65 30.05
CA GLY A 478 36.09 -17.40 29.03
C GLY A 478 36.94 -18.48 28.36
N ALA A 479 38.28 -18.38 28.39
CA ALA A 479 39.18 -19.42 27.85
C ALA A 479 39.28 -20.66 28.76
N THR A 480 38.90 -20.54 30.03
CA THR A 480 39.02 -21.63 31.03
C THR A 480 37.73 -21.98 31.75
N ALA A 481 36.68 -21.18 31.62
CA ALA A 481 35.46 -21.26 32.43
C ALA A 481 34.70 -22.61 32.34
N LEU A 482 34.85 -23.36 31.25
CA LEU A 482 34.26 -24.67 31.01
C LEU A 482 35.29 -25.80 30.85
N LYS A 483 36.57 -25.59 31.21
CA LYS A 483 37.63 -26.58 30.95
C LYS A 483 37.51 -27.81 31.86
N GLN A 484 37.15 -27.60 33.12
CA GLN A 484 36.98 -28.67 34.10
C GLN A 484 35.59 -29.32 33.97
N PRO A 485 35.42 -30.61 34.29
CA PRO A 485 34.10 -31.22 34.38
C PRO A 485 33.21 -30.53 35.41
N GLN A 486 31.89 -30.68 35.27
CA GLN A 486 30.90 -30.13 36.21
C GLN A 486 31.03 -28.62 36.45
N THR A 487 31.40 -27.87 35.41
CA THR A 487 31.40 -26.40 35.44
C THR A 487 30.33 -25.83 34.52
N MET A 488 29.81 -24.67 34.87
CA MET A 488 28.86 -23.92 34.05
C MET A 488 29.21 -22.43 33.97
N VAL A 489 28.79 -21.79 32.89
CA VAL A 489 28.79 -20.34 32.71
C VAL A 489 27.34 -19.87 32.64
N ILE A 490 27.05 -18.77 33.32
CA ILE A 490 25.71 -18.18 33.35
C ILE A 490 25.71 -16.76 32.78
N SER A 491 24.57 -16.32 32.23
CA SER A 491 24.39 -14.93 31.82
C SER A 491 24.35 -13.98 33.03
N LYS A 492 24.63 -12.70 32.80
CA LYS A 492 24.59 -11.67 33.84
C LYS A 492 23.20 -11.57 34.45
N ALA A 493 22.14 -11.62 33.64
CA ALA A 493 20.77 -11.62 34.12
C ALA A 493 20.50 -12.77 35.10
N MET A 494 21.05 -13.96 34.86
CA MET A 494 20.90 -15.09 35.77
C MET A 494 21.76 -14.96 37.03
N ALA A 495 22.99 -14.44 36.91
CA ALA A 495 23.82 -14.12 38.06
C ALA A 495 23.11 -13.12 39.00
N ASP A 496 22.51 -12.07 38.44
CA ASP A 496 21.76 -11.07 39.19
C ASP A 496 20.49 -11.66 39.82
N LYS A 497 19.79 -12.57 39.12
CA LYS A 497 18.61 -13.28 39.63
C LYS A 497 18.91 -14.13 40.86
N TYR A 498 19.96 -14.96 40.81
CA TYR A 498 20.24 -15.93 41.88
C TYR A 498 21.13 -15.38 42.99
N TYR A 499 22.03 -14.44 42.68
CA TYR A 499 23.06 -13.95 43.62
C TYR A 499 22.99 -12.43 43.87
N ARG A 500 21.89 -11.76 43.47
CA ARG A 500 21.59 -10.34 43.77
C ARG A 500 22.74 -9.36 43.49
N GLY A 501 23.42 -9.53 42.35
CA GLY A 501 24.53 -8.66 41.92
C GLY A 501 25.89 -8.96 42.57
N GLN A 502 26.00 -10.02 43.37
CA GLN A 502 27.28 -10.52 43.89
C GLN A 502 28.03 -11.32 42.82
N ASN A 503 29.35 -11.49 42.98
CA ASN A 503 30.15 -12.33 42.11
C ASN A 503 29.89 -13.82 42.44
N PRO A 504 29.25 -14.59 41.54
CA PRO A 504 28.86 -15.97 41.82
C PRO A 504 29.95 -16.98 41.45
N LEU A 505 31.15 -16.53 41.09
CA LEU A 505 32.22 -17.41 40.65
C LEU A 505 32.60 -18.40 41.76
N GLY A 506 32.67 -19.68 41.42
CA GLY A 506 32.96 -20.77 42.36
C GLY A 506 31.75 -21.28 43.14
N GLN A 507 30.60 -20.60 43.08
CA GLN A 507 29.37 -21.07 43.71
C GLN A 507 28.83 -22.33 43.02
N VAL A 508 28.06 -23.13 43.76
CA VAL A 508 27.54 -24.42 43.30
C VAL A 508 26.04 -24.34 43.04
N MET A 509 25.62 -24.95 41.93
CA MET A 509 24.24 -25.16 41.55
C MET A 509 23.97 -26.63 41.27
N TYR A 510 22.75 -27.04 41.60
CA TYR A 510 22.22 -28.37 41.28
C TYR A 510 21.22 -28.27 40.14
N ILE A 511 21.25 -29.29 39.27
CA ILE A 511 20.33 -29.44 38.14
C ILE A 511 19.39 -30.60 38.46
N ASP A 512 18.09 -30.41 38.27
CA ASP A 512 17.03 -31.40 38.55
C ASP A 512 17.11 -32.01 39.96
N ASN A 513 17.56 -31.19 40.92
CA ASN A 513 17.84 -31.55 42.31
C ASN A 513 18.88 -32.68 42.51
N ASP A 514 19.67 -32.99 41.49
CA ASP A 514 20.73 -33.98 41.58
C ASP A 514 21.94 -33.44 42.35
N GLN A 515 22.06 -33.84 43.61
CA GLN A 515 23.18 -33.47 44.47
C GLN A 515 24.45 -34.28 44.21
N SER A 516 24.35 -35.40 43.48
CA SER A 516 25.52 -36.24 43.18
C SER A 516 26.42 -35.62 42.10
N HIS A 517 25.87 -34.71 41.28
CA HIS A 517 26.60 -33.97 40.27
C HIS A 517 26.49 -32.45 40.48
N PRO A 518 27.23 -31.87 41.47
CA PRO A 518 27.23 -30.44 41.71
C PRO A 518 27.93 -29.67 40.57
N TYR A 519 27.28 -28.63 40.03
CA TYR A 519 27.87 -27.78 38.98
C TYR A 519 28.41 -26.49 39.57
N ARG A 520 29.70 -26.23 39.35
CA ARG A 520 30.35 -25.00 39.80
C ARG A 520 30.27 -23.90 38.75
N ILE A 521 29.97 -22.67 39.15
CA ILE A 521 29.98 -21.51 38.26
C ILE A 521 31.45 -21.15 37.94
N GLY A 522 31.87 -21.43 36.71
CA GLY A 522 33.21 -21.13 36.20
C GLY A 522 33.35 -19.74 35.60
N GLY A 523 32.25 -19.05 35.32
CA GLY A 523 32.24 -17.68 34.84
C GLY A 523 30.85 -17.10 34.67
N VAL A 524 30.79 -15.79 34.48
CA VAL A 524 29.57 -15.03 34.15
C VAL A 524 29.82 -14.28 32.86
N MET A 525 28.98 -14.49 31.86
CA MET A 525 29.05 -13.78 30.57
C MET A 525 28.04 -12.64 30.53
N ALA A 526 28.27 -11.63 29.69
CA ALA A 526 27.27 -10.60 29.45
C ALA A 526 26.04 -11.19 28.72
N ASP A 527 24.89 -10.54 28.85
CA ASP A 527 23.68 -11.01 28.20
C ASP A 527 23.80 -10.95 26.67
N ILE A 528 23.39 -12.03 26.01
CA ILE A 528 23.47 -12.14 24.55
C ILE A 528 22.38 -11.23 23.94
N PRO A 529 22.69 -10.42 22.91
CA PRO A 529 21.70 -9.58 22.23
C PRO A 529 20.50 -10.36 21.69
N ALA A 530 19.31 -9.74 21.71
CA ALA A 530 18.05 -10.38 21.27
C ALA A 530 18.05 -10.83 19.79
N ASN A 531 18.89 -10.22 18.96
CA ASN A 531 19.10 -10.58 17.55
C ASN A 531 20.22 -11.64 17.39
N SER A 532 20.19 -12.68 18.22
CA SER A 532 21.11 -13.81 18.13
C SER A 532 20.45 -15.16 18.33
N HIS A 533 20.91 -16.19 17.62
CA HIS A 533 20.40 -17.55 17.79
C HIS A 533 20.79 -18.14 19.14
N LEU A 534 21.83 -17.60 19.77
CA LEU A 534 22.24 -17.99 21.13
C LEU A 534 21.49 -17.23 22.23
N HIS A 535 20.71 -16.21 21.89
CA HIS A 535 19.96 -15.39 22.86
C HIS A 535 19.06 -16.19 23.82
N PRO A 536 18.34 -17.25 23.38
CA PRO A 536 17.50 -18.02 24.28
C PRO A 536 18.28 -18.75 25.38
N PHE A 537 19.60 -18.90 25.26
CA PHE A 537 20.42 -19.66 26.19
C PHE A 537 21.08 -18.78 27.24
N ASN A 538 20.87 -19.14 28.50
CA ASN A 538 21.38 -18.42 29.67
C ASN A 538 22.33 -19.25 30.52
N PHE A 539 22.36 -20.57 30.33
CA PHE A 539 23.22 -21.50 31.06
C PHE A 539 23.99 -22.39 30.09
N PHE A 540 25.31 -22.33 30.19
CA PHE A 540 26.26 -23.01 29.31
C PHE A 540 27.07 -23.98 30.17
N ILE A 541 26.78 -25.27 30.06
CA ILE A 541 27.41 -26.31 30.86
C ILE A 541 28.50 -27.00 30.02
N THR A 542 29.60 -27.35 30.66
CA THR A 542 30.71 -28.04 29.98
C THR A 542 30.34 -29.43 29.48
N LEU A 543 30.72 -29.77 28.25
CA LEU A 543 30.73 -31.17 27.77
C LEU A 543 31.97 -31.96 28.25
N SER A 544 32.93 -31.32 28.92
CA SER A 544 34.14 -31.96 29.42
C SER A 544 33.81 -33.00 30.48
N GLY A 545 34.26 -34.24 30.27
CA GLY A 545 34.03 -35.34 31.20
C GLY A 545 32.59 -35.87 31.24
N MET A 546 31.71 -35.46 30.32
CA MET A 546 30.33 -35.98 30.25
C MET A 546 30.16 -37.08 29.21
N GLU A 547 29.40 -38.10 29.61
CA GLU A 547 28.98 -39.22 28.78
C GLU A 547 27.53 -39.55 29.11
N PHE A 548 26.64 -39.47 28.12
CA PHE A 548 25.20 -39.63 28.33
C PHE A 548 24.69 -41.05 28.07
N GLY A 549 25.61 -41.97 27.78
CA GLY A 549 25.38 -43.38 27.57
C GLY A 549 26.70 -44.08 27.27
N ALA A 550 26.84 -45.34 27.66
CA ALA A 550 28.10 -46.05 27.53
C ALA A 550 28.59 -46.11 26.07
N GLY A 551 29.80 -45.62 25.82
CA GLY A 551 30.45 -45.57 24.51
C GLY A 551 29.98 -44.44 23.59
N GLU A 552 29.08 -43.56 24.06
CA GLU A 552 28.43 -42.53 23.25
C GLU A 552 29.45 -41.54 22.64
N GLN A 553 30.45 -41.12 23.42
CA GLN A 553 31.46 -40.14 23.00
C GLN A 553 32.33 -40.61 21.81
N ASN A 554 32.40 -41.93 21.58
CA ASN A 554 33.15 -42.54 20.48
C ASN A 554 32.23 -43.12 19.39
N SER A 555 30.92 -43.04 19.56
CA SER A 555 29.94 -43.64 18.67
C SER A 555 29.56 -42.69 17.53
N TRP A 556 29.73 -43.15 16.29
CA TRP A 556 29.27 -42.45 15.08
C TRP A 556 27.79 -42.71 14.76
N ARG A 557 27.09 -43.47 15.60
CA ARG A 557 25.69 -43.88 15.39
C ARG A 557 24.70 -43.13 16.28
N TRP A 558 25.19 -42.28 17.17
CA TRP A 558 24.37 -41.56 18.16
C TRP A 558 24.29 -40.07 17.82
N TYR A 559 23.16 -39.64 17.27
CA TYR A 559 22.97 -38.30 16.72
C TYR A 559 22.29 -37.38 17.73
N ASN A 560 23.07 -36.62 18.49
CA ASN A 560 22.56 -35.78 19.58
C ASN A 560 23.21 -34.38 19.68
N TYR A 561 24.17 -34.03 18.82
CA TYR A 561 24.91 -32.77 18.91
C TYR A 561 24.74 -31.92 17.66
N ILE A 562 24.51 -30.63 17.87
CA ILE A 562 24.67 -29.61 16.84
C ILE A 562 26.16 -29.29 16.76
N GLN A 563 26.72 -29.33 15.56
CA GLN A 563 28.15 -29.11 15.34
C GLN A 563 28.35 -27.73 14.73
N TYR A 564 29.32 -27.00 15.27
CA TYR A 564 29.77 -25.72 14.74
C TYR A 564 31.22 -25.84 14.32
N ILE A 565 31.56 -25.25 13.18
CA ILE A 565 32.92 -25.18 12.67
C ILE A 565 33.26 -23.75 12.29
N LYS A 566 34.52 -23.36 12.44
CA LYS A 566 35.04 -22.08 11.97
C LYS A 566 36.17 -22.33 10.98
N LEU A 567 36.08 -21.74 9.81
CA LEU A 567 37.10 -21.89 8.77
C LEU A 567 38.15 -20.78 8.85
N LYS A 568 39.38 -21.12 8.45
CA LYS A 568 40.45 -20.15 8.25
C LYS A 568 40.07 -19.11 7.19
N ALA A 569 40.66 -17.92 7.29
CA ALA A 569 40.41 -16.85 6.34
C ALA A 569 40.86 -17.25 4.92
N GLY A 570 40.04 -16.99 3.91
CA GLY A 570 40.34 -17.29 2.51
C GLY A 570 40.00 -18.72 2.05
N THR A 571 39.48 -19.59 2.92
CA THR A 571 39.03 -20.93 2.53
C THR A 571 37.82 -20.85 1.58
N ASN A 572 37.91 -21.53 0.43
CA ASN A 572 36.77 -21.72 -0.46
C ASN A 572 35.78 -22.72 0.17
N VAL A 573 34.63 -22.22 0.62
CA VAL A 573 33.62 -23.01 1.35
C VAL A 573 33.07 -24.16 0.53
N ALA A 574 32.75 -23.95 -0.75
CA ALA A 574 32.18 -25.00 -1.61
C ALA A 574 33.19 -26.14 -1.85
N ALA A 575 34.44 -25.81 -2.16
CA ALA A 575 35.50 -26.81 -2.31
C ALA A 575 35.79 -27.56 -0.99
N PHE A 576 35.73 -26.84 0.14
CA PHE A 576 35.89 -27.44 1.46
C PHE A 576 34.73 -28.37 1.82
N GLU A 577 33.49 -28.02 1.48
CA GLU A 577 32.31 -28.85 1.72
C GLU A 577 32.39 -30.18 0.96
N GLU A 578 32.83 -30.17 -0.30
CA GLU A 578 33.07 -31.41 -1.06
C GLU A 578 34.17 -32.27 -0.42
N LYS A 579 35.27 -31.64 0.03
CA LYS A 579 36.37 -32.31 0.74
C LYS A 579 35.88 -32.92 2.06
N LEU A 580 35.09 -32.17 2.84
CA LEU A 580 34.51 -32.57 4.11
C LEU A 580 33.62 -33.80 3.93
N ASN A 581 32.66 -33.74 3.00
CA ASN A 581 31.78 -34.86 2.69
C ASN A 581 32.54 -36.11 2.24
N THR A 582 33.54 -35.94 1.38
CA THR A 582 34.35 -37.06 0.88
C THR A 582 35.17 -37.70 1.99
N GLY A 583 35.80 -36.89 2.84
CA GLY A 583 36.58 -37.37 3.98
C GLY A 583 35.73 -38.08 5.02
N LEU A 584 34.61 -37.46 5.43
CA LEU A 584 33.69 -38.06 6.42
C LEU A 584 33.10 -39.39 5.93
N ARG A 585 32.67 -39.44 4.66
CA ARG A 585 32.12 -40.65 4.05
C ARG A 585 33.14 -41.78 4.02
N LYS A 586 34.35 -41.51 3.55
CA LYS A 586 35.41 -42.51 3.37
C LYS A 586 35.96 -43.01 4.69
N ASN A 587 36.29 -42.08 5.61
CA ASN A 587 37.07 -42.39 6.80
C ASN A 587 36.20 -42.83 7.99
N TYR A 588 34.92 -42.44 8.03
CA TYR A 588 34.06 -42.66 9.20
C TYR A 588 32.76 -43.38 8.87
N TRP A 589 31.91 -42.83 8.00
CA TRP A 589 30.58 -43.45 7.75
C TRP A 589 30.65 -44.79 7.01
N MET A 590 31.56 -44.98 6.05
CA MET A 590 31.72 -46.27 5.37
C MET A 590 32.19 -47.39 6.32
N PRO A 591 33.25 -47.20 7.15
CA PRO A 591 33.61 -48.18 8.17
C PRO A 591 32.49 -48.50 9.15
N GLU A 592 31.72 -47.49 9.58
CA GLU A 592 30.62 -47.67 10.53
C GLU A 592 29.42 -48.38 9.90
N ALA A 593 29.13 -48.11 8.63
CA ALA A 593 28.13 -48.86 7.86
C ALA A 593 28.54 -50.34 7.71
N ARG A 594 29.82 -50.63 7.48
CA ARG A 594 30.35 -52.02 7.46
C ARG A 594 30.15 -52.73 8.79
N LYS A 595 30.54 -52.09 9.90
CA LYS A 595 30.33 -52.63 11.25
C LYS A 595 28.85 -52.85 11.57
N GLY A 596 27.99 -51.99 11.02
CA GLY A 596 26.53 -52.09 11.16
C GLY A 596 25.85 -53.15 10.29
N GLY A 597 26.60 -53.92 9.49
CA GLY A 597 26.05 -54.98 8.63
C GLY A 597 25.43 -54.48 7.32
N ALA A 598 25.76 -53.27 6.87
CA ALA A 598 25.24 -52.75 5.60
C ALA A 598 25.72 -53.60 4.41
N GLN A 599 24.78 -54.06 3.57
CA GLN A 599 25.10 -54.81 2.34
C GLN A 599 25.88 -53.96 1.33
N ASP A 600 25.55 -52.66 1.21
CA ASP A 600 26.32 -51.68 0.44
C ASP A 600 26.70 -50.48 1.34
N PRO A 601 27.87 -50.54 2.00
CA PRO A 601 28.35 -49.47 2.86
C PRO A 601 28.57 -48.14 2.13
N LYS A 602 28.84 -48.16 0.82
CA LYS A 602 29.07 -46.94 0.03
C LYS A 602 27.74 -46.23 -0.19
N LYS A 603 26.69 -46.98 -0.51
CA LYS A 603 25.32 -46.46 -0.66
C LYS A 603 24.78 -45.94 0.67
N GLU A 604 24.95 -46.67 1.77
CA GLU A 604 24.51 -46.22 3.11
C GLU A 604 25.25 -44.95 3.54
N ALA A 605 26.58 -44.89 3.39
CA ALA A 605 27.35 -43.69 3.70
C ALA A 605 27.04 -42.51 2.75
N GLY A 606 26.59 -42.80 1.53
CA GLY A 606 26.16 -41.80 0.54
C GLY A 606 24.86 -41.07 0.93
N LYS A 607 24.07 -41.62 1.86
CA LYS A 607 22.85 -40.97 2.38
C LYS A 607 23.15 -39.77 3.28
N PHE A 608 24.35 -39.71 3.83
CA PHE A 608 24.79 -38.60 4.67
C PHE A 608 25.52 -37.59 3.80
N HIS A 609 24.86 -36.44 3.60
CA HIS A 609 25.45 -35.26 2.99
C HIS A 609 25.36 -34.12 3.99
N VAL A 610 26.46 -33.39 4.14
CA VAL A 610 26.60 -32.26 5.04
C VAL A 610 26.78 -31.01 4.20
N TYR A 611 26.08 -29.94 4.55
CA TYR A 611 26.37 -28.61 4.06
C TYR A 611 26.69 -27.65 5.21
N LEU A 612 27.44 -26.60 4.90
CA LEU A 612 27.89 -25.61 5.87
C LEU A 612 26.99 -24.38 5.82
N GLN A 613 26.15 -24.21 6.83
CA GLN A 613 25.29 -23.04 6.96
C GLN A 613 26.01 -21.92 7.74
N PRO A 614 26.28 -20.75 7.16
CA PRO A 614 26.83 -19.62 7.90
C PRO A 614 25.94 -19.24 9.08
N VAL A 615 26.55 -18.85 10.20
CA VAL A 615 25.82 -18.42 11.40
C VAL A 615 24.79 -17.29 11.12
N PRO A 616 25.10 -16.24 10.33
CA PRO A 616 24.14 -15.20 9.99
C PRO A 616 22.89 -15.69 9.24
N ASP A 617 22.96 -16.86 8.60
CA ASP A 617 21.87 -17.43 7.82
C ASP A 617 20.94 -18.31 8.65
N ILE A 618 21.30 -18.63 9.90
CA ILE A 618 20.51 -19.51 10.79
C ILE A 618 19.09 -18.96 10.96
N ASN A 619 18.93 -17.68 11.28
CA ASN A 619 17.61 -17.13 11.57
C ASN A 619 16.70 -17.07 10.33
N LEU A 620 17.21 -16.74 9.14
CA LEU A 620 16.38 -16.44 7.97
C LEU A 620 16.23 -17.60 6.98
N TYR A 621 17.12 -18.59 7.03
CA TYR A 621 17.16 -19.72 6.11
C TYR A 621 17.01 -21.06 6.83
N SER A 622 16.35 -21.08 7.99
CA SER A 622 16.05 -22.31 8.73
C SER A 622 14.58 -22.55 9.04
N TYR A 623 13.67 -22.05 8.19
CA TYR A 623 12.22 -22.23 8.37
C TYR A 623 11.77 -23.70 8.33
N ASP A 624 12.54 -24.57 7.67
CA ASP A 624 12.29 -26.00 7.48
C ASP A 624 13.00 -26.89 8.51
N PHE A 625 13.73 -26.30 9.48
CA PHE A 625 14.46 -27.03 10.50
C PHE A 625 13.68 -27.12 11.81
N SER A 626 13.77 -28.29 12.46
CA SER A 626 13.40 -28.43 13.86
C SER A 626 14.65 -28.28 14.72
N ASP A 627 15.07 -27.03 14.94
CA ASP A 627 16.23 -26.69 15.77
C ASP A 627 15.85 -26.19 17.17
N GLY A 628 14.55 -26.14 17.46
CA GLY A 628 14.01 -25.64 18.73
C GLY A 628 14.04 -24.12 18.85
N LEU A 629 14.54 -23.40 17.85
CA LEU A 629 14.61 -21.94 17.83
C LEU A 629 13.39 -21.35 17.10
N THR A 630 13.07 -20.09 17.42
CA THR A 630 12.06 -19.34 16.67
C THR A 630 12.75 -18.62 15.52
N ASN A 631 12.84 -19.29 14.38
CA ASN A 631 13.48 -18.76 13.18
C ASN A 631 12.55 -17.80 12.42
N GLY A 632 13.14 -16.73 11.88
CA GLY A 632 12.52 -15.91 10.86
C GLY A 632 12.47 -16.59 9.49
N ASP A 633 11.93 -15.88 8.50
CA ASP A 633 11.92 -16.32 7.10
C ASP A 633 12.23 -15.14 6.19
N ILE A 634 13.24 -15.30 5.34
CA ILE A 634 13.65 -14.28 4.38
C ILE A 634 12.49 -13.82 3.48
N ARG A 635 11.51 -14.69 3.18
CA ARG A 635 10.34 -14.35 2.37
C ARG A 635 9.49 -13.27 3.03
N PHE A 636 9.35 -13.28 4.36
CA PHE A 636 8.64 -12.22 5.07
C PHE A 636 9.41 -10.91 5.06
N VAL A 637 10.74 -10.96 5.13
CA VAL A 637 11.59 -9.76 5.02
C VAL A 637 11.38 -9.09 3.64
N TRP A 638 11.43 -9.86 2.55
CA TRP A 638 11.15 -9.34 1.20
C TRP A 638 9.71 -8.83 1.04
N LEU A 639 8.73 -9.56 1.58
CA LEU A 639 7.31 -9.16 1.55
C LEU A 639 7.11 -7.81 2.26
N PHE A 640 7.62 -7.66 3.47
CA PHE A 640 7.51 -6.42 4.23
C PHE A 640 8.26 -5.27 3.56
N GLY A 641 9.43 -5.53 2.98
CA GLY A 641 10.16 -4.55 2.18
C GLY A 641 9.34 -4.04 0.98
N ALA A 642 8.69 -4.95 0.25
CA ALA A 642 7.81 -4.59 -0.86
C ALA A 642 6.58 -3.78 -0.39
N VAL A 643 5.96 -4.17 0.73
CA VAL A 643 4.83 -3.43 1.32
C VAL A 643 5.25 -2.02 1.75
N ALA A 644 6.40 -1.87 2.42
CA ALA A 644 6.93 -0.57 2.80
C ALA A 644 7.18 0.33 1.58
N LEU A 645 7.72 -0.23 0.50
CA LEU A 645 7.92 0.49 -0.76
C LEU A 645 6.58 0.94 -1.37
N PHE A 646 5.56 0.08 -1.39
CA PHE A 646 4.22 0.44 -1.88
C PHE A 646 3.57 1.57 -1.06
N ILE A 647 3.66 1.49 0.28
CA ILE A 647 3.15 2.54 1.18
C ILE A 647 3.83 3.89 0.87
N LEU A 648 5.15 3.89 0.69
CA LEU A 648 5.91 5.09 0.37
C LEU A 648 5.54 5.69 -1.00
N ILE A 649 5.33 4.83 -2.01
CA ILE A 649 4.87 5.24 -3.34
C ILE A 649 3.47 5.86 -3.24
N ILE A 650 2.54 5.24 -2.52
CA ILE A 650 1.18 5.76 -2.30
C ILE A 650 1.23 7.13 -1.63
N ALA A 651 2.10 7.30 -0.62
CA ALA A 651 2.31 8.57 0.05
C ALA A 651 2.79 9.65 -0.93
N CYS A 652 3.82 9.34 -1.75
CA CYS A 652 4.36 10.25 -2.78
C CYS A 652 3.29 10.65 -3.80
N ILE A 653 2.52 9.68 -4.30
CA ILE A 653 1.44 9.92 -5.26
C ILE A 653 0.35 10.80 -4.65
N ASN A 654 -0.03 10.55 -3.40
CA ASN A 654 -1.00 11.38 -2.69
C ASN A 654 -0.51 12.84 -2.59
N PHE A 655 0.78 13.05 -2.27
CA PHE A 655 1.37 14.38 -2.27
C PHE A 655 1.32 15.06 -3.64
N ILE A 656 1.60 14.33 -4.72
CA ILE A 656 1.52 14.82 -6.10
C ILE A 656 0.07 15.19 -6.46
N ASN A 657 -0.88 14.32 -6.14
CA ASN A 657 -2.31 14.50 -6.42
C ASN A 657 -2.86 15.74 -5.69
N LEU A 658 -2.53 15.90 -4.41
CA LEU A 658 -2.86 17.10 -3.66
C LEU A 658 -2.19 18.35 -4.25
N SER A 659 -0.91 18.26 -4.64
CA SER A 659 -0.15 19.38 -5.27
C SER A 659 -0.78 19.87 -6.56
N THR A 660 -1.35 18.96 -7.33
CA THR A 660 -1.96 19.25 -8.63
C THR A 660 -3.45 19.60 -8.51
N ALA A 661 -4.16 19.21 -7.45
CA ALA A 661 -5.55 19.60 -7.23
C ALA A 661 -5.73 21.14 -7.16
N LYS A 662 -4.74 21.87 -6.62
CA LYS A 662 -4.76 23.35 -6.52
C LYS A 662 -4.05 24.06 -7.69
N SER A 663 -3.83 23.36 -8.81
CA SER A 663 -3.09 23.89 -9.97
C SER A 663 -3.67 25.20 -10.49
N ALA A 664 -5.00 25.38 -10.50
CA ALA A 664 -5.63 26.58 -11.07
C ALA A 664 -5.25 27.87 -10.33
N GLY A 665 -5.25 27.85 -8.99
CA GLY A 665 -4.81 28.99 -8.19
C GLY A 665 -3.30 29.25 -8.31
N ARG A 666 -2.50 28.18 -8.28
CA ARG A 666 -1.04 28.26 -8.46
C ARG A 666 -0.64 28.69 -9.86
N ALA A 667 -1.42 28.35 -10.89
CA ALA A 667 -1.19 28.76 -12.26
C ALA A 667 -1.27 30.29 -12.40
N LYS A 668 -2.26 30.94 -11.78
CA LYS A 668 -2.38 32.41 -11.73
C LYS A 668 -1.16 33.07 -11.07
N GLU A 669 -0.72 32.54 -9.93
CA GLU A 669 0.47 33.02 -9.22
C GLU A 669 1.74 32.88 -10.07
N VAL A 670 1.95 31.72 -10.69
CA VAL A 670 3.09 31.44 -11.57
C VAL A 670 3.06 32.30 -12.84
N GLY A 671 1.88 32.46 -13.44
CA GLY A 671 1.68 33.31 -14.61
C GLY A 671 2.06 34.76 -14.33
N LEU A 672 1.58 35.31 -13.21
CA LEU A 672 1.92 36.67 -12.79
C LEU A 672 3.43 36.82 -12.51
N ARG A 673 4.05 35.87 -11.78
CA ARG A 673 5.49 35.90 -11.50
C ARG A 673 6.36 35.87 -12.75
N LYS A 674 5.98 35.09 -13.76
CA LYS A 674 6.69 35.04 -15.05
C LYS A 674 6.57 36.35 -15.83
N VAL A 675 5.42 37.03 -15.78
CA VAL A 675 5.25 38.36 -16.38
C VAL A 675 6.14 39.38 -15.67
N VAL A 676 6.29 39.26 -14.35
CA VAL A 676 7.19 40.10 -13.53
C VAL A 676 8.67 39.69 -13.64
N GLY A 677 9.01 38.72 -14.52
CA GLY A 677 10.40 38.36 -14.84
C GLY A 677 10.96 37.12 -14.14
N SER A 678 10.15 36.32 -13.45
CA SER A 678 10.63 35.06 -12.83
C SER A 678 10.92 33.97 -13.88
N TYR A 679 12.15 33.45 -13.87
CA TYR A 679 12.56 32.33 -14.72
C TYR A 679 11.95 30.99 -14.24
N ARG A 680 11.79 30.04 -15.17
CA ARG A 680 11.23 28.70 -14.88
C ARG A 680 12.06 27.94 -13.85
N SER A 681 13.39 28.04 -13.90
CA SER A 681 14.31 27.36 -12.96
C SER A 681 14.14 27.85 -11.52
N SER A 682 13.89 29.15 -11.31
CA SER A 682 13.60 29.72 -9.99
C SER A 682 12.31 29.14 -9.40
N LEU A 683 11.27 29.00 -10.23
CA LEU A 683 10.00 28.39 -9.80
C LEU A 683 10.15 26.90 -9.47
N ILE A 684 10.95 26.15 -10.25
CA ILE A 684 11.24 24.74 -9.97
C ILE A 684 11.95 24.62 -8.61
N ALA A 685 13.01 25.41 -8.39
CA ALA A 685 13.74 25.41 -7.12
C ALA A 685 12.85 25.80 -5.93
N GLN A 686 11.96 26.77 -6.11
CA GLN A 686 10.99 27.17 -5.08
C GLN A 686 10.05 26.02 -4.73
N PHE A 687 9.42 25.36 -5.72
CA PHE A 687 8.50 24.26 -5.47
C PHE A 687 9.20 23.03 -4.88
N LEU A 688 10.44 22.74 -5.29
CA LEU A 688 11.22 21.66 -4.72
C LEU A 688 11.58 21.94 -3.25
N THR A 689 11.98 23.17 -2.95
CA THR A 689 12.25 23.61 -1.56
C THR A 689 11.00 23.50 -0.70
N GLU A 690 9.83 23.87 -1.24
CA GLU A 690 8.55 23.71 -0.55
C GLU A 690 8.27 22.24 -0.21
N SER A 691 8.44 21.32 -1.17
CA SER A 691 8.25 19.88 -0.94
C SER A 691 9.26 19.29 0.04
N LEU A 692 10.52 19.75 0.02
CA LEU A 692 11.53 19.35 1.00
C LEU A 692 11.17 19.76 2.42
N ILE A 693 10.63 20.97 2.62
CA ILE A 693 10.16 21.43 3.93
C ILE A 693 8.98 20.58 4.42
N TYR A 694 8.01 20.28 3.55
CA TYR A 694 6.93 19.36 3.90
C TYR A 694 7.46 17.98 4.30
N SER A 695 8.40 17.43 3.53
CA SER A 695 9.00 16.13 3.81
C SER A 695 9.76 16.13 5.14
N PHE A 696 10.58 17.14 5.39
CA PHE A 696 11.34 17.28 6.65
C PHE A 696 10.43 17.33 7.88
N ILE A 697 9.38 18.16 7.86
CA ILE A 697 8.40 18.21 8.95
C ILE A 697 7.68 16.86 9.11
N SER A 698 7.38 16.19 8.00
CA SER A 698 6.73 14.87 8.02
C SER A 698 7.62 13.78 8.56
N PHE A 699 8.94 13.82 8.32
CA PHE A 699 9.90 12.88 8.89
C PHE A 699 10.03 13.05 10.39
N ILE A 700 10.11 14.29 10.89
CA ILE A 700 10.09 14.57 12.34
C ILE A 700 8.81 13.99 12.97
N LEU A 701 7.65 14.29 12.38
CA LEU A 701 6.38 13.78 12.89
C LEU A 701 6.27 12.25 12.76
N GLY A 702 6.75 11.68 11.65
CA GLY A 702 6.75 10.25 11.39
C GLY A 702 7.64 9.47 12.36
N ILE A 703 8.82 10.01 12.70
CA ILE A 703 9.71 9.47 13.73
C ILE A 703 9.03 9.49 15.10
N MET A 704 8.37 10.61 15.45
CA MET A 704 7.62 10.72 16.70
C MET A 704 6.47 9.71 16.78
N VAL A 705 5.72 9.54 15.70
CA VAL A 705 4.63 8.55 15.61
C VAL A 705 5.17 7.12 15.68
N ALA A 706 6.25 6.82 14.95
CA ALA A 706 6.87 5.50 15.01
C ALA A 706 7.39 5.17 16.41
N TRP A 707 8.03 6.13 17.07
CA TRP A 707 8.51 5.97 18.45
C TRP A 707 7.35 5.70 19.44
N LEU A 708 6.22 6.41 19.30
CA LEU A 708 5.03 6.19 20.13
C LEU A 708 4.38 4.81 19.86
N LEU A 709 4.40 4.33 18.62
CA LEU A 709 3.80 3.05 18.23
C LEU A 709 4.74 1.85 18.44
N LEU A 710 6.04 2.08 18.64
CA LEU A 710 7.06 1.04 18.77
C LEU A 710 6.75 0.02 19.89
N PRO A 711 6.30 0.41 21.10
CA PRO A 711 5.97 -0.56 22.15
C PRO A 711 4.82 -1.50 21.74
N TYR A 712 3.80 -0.97 21.08
CA TYR A 712 2.67 -1.76 20.57
C TYR A 712 3.10 -2.67 19.41
N PHE A 713 3.98 -2.17 18.54
CA PHE A 713 4.58 -2.98 17.49
C PHE A 713 5.39 -4.14 18.07
N ASN A 714 6.18 -3.90 19.11
CA ASN A 714 6.96 -4.92 19.82
C ASN A 714 6.06 -6.01 20.45
N SER A 715 4.92 -5.65 21.04
CA SER A 715 3.98 -6.63 21.59
C SER A 715 3.35 -7.52 20.53
N ILE A 716 3.05 -6.98 19.33
CA ILE A 716 2.46 -7.76 18.24
C ILE A 716 3.51 -8.61 17.54
N ALA A 717 4.69 -8.03 17.30
CA ALA A 717 5.78 -8.72 16.62
C ALA A 717 6.49 -9.75 17.53
N ALA A 718 6.23 -9.74 18.84
CA ALA A 718 6.98 -10.48 19.84
C ALA A 718 8.51 -10.24 19.71
N LYS A 719 8.89 -8.97 19.53
CA LYS A 719 10.27 -8.51 19.37
C LYS A 719 10.56 -7.37 20.35
N SER A 720 11.84 -7.15 20.64
CA SER A 720 12.34 -6.09 21.53
C SER A 720 13.07 -5.00 20.73
N LEU A 721 12.42 -4.45 19.69
CA LEU A 721 13.04 -3.43 18.86
C LEU A 721 13.17 -2.11 19.62
N THR A 722 14.32 -1.47 19.47
CA THR A 722 14.58 -0.13 20.01
C THR A 722 14.95 0.82 18.88
N MET A 723 14.70 2.11 19.10
CA MET A 723 15.08 3.12 18.13
C MET A 723 16.59 3.40 18.25
N PRO A 724 17.38 3.29 17.17
CA PRO A 724 18.84 3.37 17.21
C PRO A 724 19.32 4.83 17.27
N TRP A 725 18.93 5.58 18.31
CA TRP A 725 19.24 7.00 18.48
C TRP A 725 20.74 7.29 18.54
N PHE A 726 21.51 6.36 19.12
CA PHE A 726 22.95 6.50 19.34
C PHE A 726 23.79 5.92 18.21
N GLU A 727 23.17 5.24 17.24
CA GLU A 727 23.88 4.69 16.11
C GLU A 727 24.25 5.78 15.11
N TRP A 728 25.53 5.85 14.74
CA TRP A 728 26.08 6.91 13.89
C TRP A 728 25.43 6.95 12.49
N TRP A 729 24.95 5.80 12.00
CA TRP A 729 24.35 5.66 10.66
C TRP A 729 22.89 6.12 10.61
N PHE A 730 22.20 6.19 11.74
CA PHE A 730 20.75 6.44 11.77
C PHE A 730 20.39 7.85 11.26
N VAL A 731 21.04 8.89 11.78
CA VAL A 731 20.77 10.29 11.39
C VAL A 731 21.09 10.54 9.90
N PRO A 732 22.24 10.12 9.36
CA PRO A 732 22.52 10.24 7.91
C PRO A 732 21.47 9.54 7.03
N VAL A 733 21.03 8.34 7.40
CA VAL A 733 20.01 7.59 6.64
C VAL A 733 18.69 8.36 6.61
N ILE A 734 18.21 8.86 7.77
CA ILE A 734 16.98 9.64 7.84
C ILE A 734 17.07 10.94 7.02
N LEU A 735 18.19 11.67 7.10
CA LEU A 735 18.39 12.90 6.32
C LEU A 735 18.42 12.62 4.81
N LEU A 736 19.10 11.55 4.39
CA LEU A 736 19.12 11.13 3.00
C LEU A 736 17.73 10.72 2.52
N SER A 737 17.00 9.90 3.30
CA SER A 737 15.62 9.50 2.99
C SER A 737 14.69 10.70 2.88
N THR A 738 14.83 11.70 3.77
CA THR A 738 14.06 12.96 3.70
C THR A 738 14.32 13.69 2.38
N LEU A 739 15.58 13.79 1.97
CA LEU A 739 15.94 14.45 0.71
C LEU A 739 15.39 13.67 -0.49
N VAL A 740 15.55 12.35 -0.52
CA VAL A 740 15.08 11.49 -1.62
C VAL A 740 13.56 11.53 -1.74
N VAL A 741 12.82 11.31 -0.64
CA VAL A 741 11.35 11.29 -0.66
C VAL A 741 10.78 12.68 -1.00
N GLY A 742 11.31 13.74 -0.38
CA GLY A 742 10.86 15.10 -0.64
C GLY A 742 11.15 15.57 -2.07
N THR A 743 12.28 15.17 -2.65
CA THR A 743 12.59 15.47 -4.06
C THR A 743 11.70 14.68 -5.01
N LEU A 744 11.52 13.37 -4.83
CA LEU A 744 10.65 12.53 -5.66
C LEU A 744 9.21 13.05 -5.69
N ALA A 745 8.66 13.39 -4.53
CA ALA A 745 7.30 13.91 -4.43
C ALA A 745 7.16 15.35 -4.98
N GLY A 746 8.22 16.15 -4.89
CA GLY A 746 8.25 17.52 -5.41
C GLY A 746 8.52 17.63 -6.90
N LEU A 747 9.15 16.61 -7.51
CA LEU A 747 9.63 16.65 -8.88
C LEU A 747 8.48 16.91 -9.86
N TYR A 748 7.42 16.10 -9.81
CA TYR A 748 6.31 16.21 -10.75
C TYR A 748 5.59 17.57 -10.67
N PRO A 749 5.12 18.04 -9.49
CA PRO A 749 4.49 19.35 -9.38
C PRO A 749 5.42 20.50 -9.81
N ALA A 750 6.71 20.42 -9.49
CA ALA A 750 7.66 21.47 -9.84
C ALA A 750 7.81 21.62 -11.36
N PHE A 751 7.98 20.52 -12.11
CA PHE A 751 8.11 20.56 -13.56
C PHE A 751 6.79 20.89 -14.27
N TYR A 752 5.68 20.35 -13.77
CA TYR A 752 4.34 20.57 -14.34
C TYR A 752 3.85 22.01 -14.13
N LEU A 753 3.84 22.50 -12.88
CA LEU A 753 3.32 23.84 -12.54
C LEU A 753 4.22 24.95 -13.09
N SER A 754 5.54 24.75 -13.11
CA SER A 754 6.46 25.72 -13.71
C SER A 754 6.31 25.82 -15.23
N GLY A 755 5.60 24.90 -15.90
CA GLY A 755 5.40 24.87 -17.34
C GLY A 755 4.32 25.82 -17.88
N PHE A 756 3.49 26.44 -17.02
CA PHE A 756 2.35 27.23 -17.49
C PHE A 756 2.74 28.51 -18.26
N ARG A 757 2.04 28.77 -19.37
CA ARG A 757 2.26 29.94 -20.24
C ARG A 757 1.43 31.15 -19.76
N PRO A 758 2.03 32.31 -19.45
CA PRO A 758 1.30 33.45 -18.87
C PRO A 758 0.09 33.93 -19.68
N GLY A 759 0.24 34.01 -21.00
CA GLY A 759 -0.84 34.47 -21.89
C GLY A 759 -2.08 33.58 -21.89
N GLN A 760 -1.94 32.28 -21.58
CA GLN A 760 -3.07 31.35 -21.46
C GLN A 760 -3.69 31.39 -20.05
N VAL A 761 -2.86 31.56 -19.02
CA VAL A 761 -3.31 31.70 -17.62
C VAL A 761 -4.18 32.94 -17.46
N LEU A 762 -3.72 34.09 -17.96
CA LEU A 762 -4.37 35.40 -17.77
C LEU A 762 -5.65 35.55 -18.59
N LYS A 763 -5.75 34.90 -19.75
CA LYS A 763 -6.98 34.84 -20.57
C LYS A 763 -8.06 33.90 -20.01
N GLY A 764 -7.82 33.26 -18.86
CA GLY A 764 -8.78 32.37 -18.21
C GLY A 764 -9.02 31.03 -18.93
N THR A 765 -8.34 30.76 -20.04
CA THR A 765 -8.48 29.51 -20.81
C THR A 765 -7.87 28.29 -20.11
N ILE A 766 -7.12 28.51 -19.03
CA ILE A 766 -6.57 27.46 -18.15
C ILE A 766 -7.54 27.10 -17.01
N SER A 767 -8.80 27.58 -17.01
CA SER A 767 -9.78 27.22 -15.97
C SER A 767 -10.06 25.71 -15.87
N THR A 768 -9.62 24.88 -16.84
CA THR A 768 -9.85 23.44 -16.85
C THR A 768 -8.65 22.63 -17.40
N GLY A 769 -7.59 22.43 -16.61
CA GLY A 769 -6.72 21.23 -16.62
C GLY A 769 -6.26 20.56 -17.94
N SER A 770 -6.22 21.26 -19.08
CA SER A 770 -6.42 20.64 -20.41
C SER A 770 -5.19 19.99 -21.06
N LYS A 771 -4.04 19.87 -20.39
CA LYS A 771 -2.83 19.33 -21.05
C LYS A 771 -2.15 18.12 -20.41
N SER A 772 -2.61 17.60 -19.27
CA SER A 772 -2.20 16.25 -18.83
C SER A 772 -3.16 15.61 -17.80
N PRO A 773 -4.46 15.45 -18.12
CA PRO A 773 -5.35 14.69 -17.25
C PRO A 773 -4.96 13.20 -17.17
N MET A 774 -4.37 12.64 -18.23
CA MET A 774 -4.10 11.19 -18.33
C MET A 774 -3.11 10.68 -17.26
N LEU A 775 -1.98 11.37 -17.06
CA LEU A 775 -0.95 10.91 -16.11
C LEU A 775 -1.42 11.06 -14.66
N ARG A 776 -2.03 12.21 -14.32
CA ARG A 776 -2.63 12.41 -12.98
C ARG A 776 -3.74 11.39 -12.73
N ASN A 777 -4.64 11.18 -13.68
CA ASN A 777 -5.73 10.23 -13.52
C ASN A 777 -5.19 8.79 -13.39
N GLY A 778 -4.14 8.43 -14.14
CA GLY A 778 -3.45 7.14 -13.98
C GLY A 778 -2.84 6.96 -12.59
N LEU A 779 -2.14 7.98 -12.08
CA LEU A 779 -1.58 7.98 -10.72
C LEU A 779 -2.67 7.85 -9.64
N VAL A 780 -3.77 8.58 -9.79
CA VAL A 780 -4.93 8.50 -8.87
C VAL A 780 -5.55 7.10 -8.90
N VAL A 781 -5.77 6.53 -10.08
CA VAL A 781 -6.33 5.18 -10.23
C VAL A 781 -5.40 4.14 -9.61
N PHE A 782 -4.08 4.23 -9.86
CA PHE A 782 -3.10 3.35 -9.24
C PHE A 782 -3.10 3.46 -7.71
N GLN A 783 -3.14 4.69 -7.17
CA GLN A 783 -3.19 4.93 -5.72
C GLN A 783 -4.40 4.26 -5.08
N PHE A 784 -5.60 4.47 -5.64
CA PHE A 784 -6.82 3.87 -5.10
C PHE A 784 -6.82 2.35 -5.27
N ALA A 785 -6.42 1.83 -6.43
CA ALA A 785 -6.32 0.39 -6.64
C ALA A 785 -5.36 -0.28 -5.64
N ALA A 786 -4.16 0.28 -5.46
CA ALA A 786 -3.18 -0.24 -4.50
C ALA A 786 -3.69 -0.18 -3.06
N SER A 787 -4.36 0.91 -2.68
CA SER A 787 -4.95 1.06 -1.34
C SER A 787 -6.06 0.04 -1.09
N ILE A 788 -6.92 -0.19 -2.09
CA ILE A 788 -7.99 -1.20 -2.01
C ILE A 788 -7.38 -2.59 -1.85
N ILE A 789 -6.39 -2.95 -2.67
CA ILE A 789 -5.70 -4.25 -2.56
C ILE A 789 -5.12 -4.44 -1.16
N LEU A 790 -4.41 -3.45 -0.61
CA LEU A 790 -3.83 -3.54 0.73
C LEU A 790 -4.88 -3.70 1.83
N ILE A 791 -6.00 -2.98 1.75
CA ILE A 791 -7.10 -3.11 2.72
C ILE A 791 -7.70 -4.51 2.64
N ILE A 792 -7.95 -5.02 1.44
CA ILE A 792 -8.47 -6.38 1.22
C ILE A 792 -7.49 -7.40 1.77
N SER A 793 -6.20 -7.31 1.44
CA SER A 793 -5.16 -8.22 1.96
C SER A 793 -5.11 -8.19 3.48
N THR A 794 -5.23 -7.02 4.11
CA THR A 794 -5.22 -6.90 5.58
C THR A 794 -6.43 -7.58 6.21
N ILE A 795 -7.63 -7.36 5.67
CA ILE A 795 -8.87 -8.00 6.13
C ILE A 795 -8.78 -9.52 5.93
N VAL A 796 -8.25 -9.97 4.79
CA VAL A 796 -8.04 -11.38 4.48
C VAL A 796 -7.13 -12.02 5.51
N ILE A 797 -5.96 -11.44 5.75
CA ILE A 797 -4.98 -11.95 6.73
C ILE A 797 -5.60 -11.97 8.13
N TYR A 798 -6.27 -10.90 8.54
CA TYR A 798 -6.93 -10.83 9.85
C TYR A 798 -7.97 -11.94 10.02
N ASN A 799 -8.83 -12.15 9.02
CA ASN A 799 -9.83 -13.21 9.04
C ASN A 799 -9.19 -14.61 9.06
N GLN A 800 -8.09 -14.83 8.32
CA GLN A 800 -7.37 -16.10 8.38
C GLN A 800 -6.74 -16.34 9.74
N MET A 801 -6.10 -15.33 10.32
CA MET A 801 -5.49 -15.43 11.64
C MET A 801 -6.54 -15.71 12.70
N HIS A 802 -7.68 -15.01 12.66
CA HIS A 802 -8.79 -15.26 13.57
C HIS A 802 -9.31 -16.69 13.39
N PHE A 803 -9.51 -17.16 12.15
CA PHE A 803 -9.94 -18.52 11.87
C PHE A 803 -8.96 -19.56 12.44
N ILE A 804 -7.66 -19.40 12.23
CA ILE A 804 -6.62 -20.30 12.74
C ILE A 804 -6.63 -20.35 14.27
N LEU A 805 -6.75 -19.19 14.92
CA LEU A 805 -6.75 -19.07 16.38
C LEU A 805 -8.05 -19.63 17.01
N SER A 806 -9.20 -19.43 16.37
CA SER A 806 -10.51 -19.87 16.87
C SER A 806 -10.91 -21.29 16.43
N ARG A 807 -10.10 -21.94 15.58
CA ARG A 807 -10.43 -23.29 15.10
C ARG A 807 -10.35 -24.29 16.25
N LYS A 808 -11.47 -25.01 16.47
CA LYS A 808 -11.53 -26.10 17.45
C LYS A 808 -10.53 -27.19 17.05
N VAL A 809 -9.52 -27.39 17.89
CA VAL A 809 -8.42 -28.37 17.70
C VAL A 809 -8.79 -29.78 18.16
N GLY A 810 -10.03 -30.01 18.61
CA GLY A 810 -10.49 -31.31 19.12
C GLY A 810 -10.21 -31.56 20.60
N PHE A 811 -9.61 -30.59 21.31
CA PHE A 811 -9.47 -30.58 22.78
C PHE A 811 -9.71 -29.17 23.31
N ASP A 812 -10.09 -29.07 24.59
CA ASP A 812 -10.32 -27.79 25.26
C ASP A 812 -8.97 -27.19 25.68
N LYS A 813 -8.68 -25.97 25.23
CA LYS A 813 -7.47 -25.22 25.59
C LYS A 813 -7.71 -24.31 26.79
N ASP A 814 -8.97 -24.00 27.07
CA ASP A 814 -9.33 -23.03 28.08
C ASP A 814 -9.21 -23.66 29.47
N GLN A 815 -8.67 -22.90 30.43
CA GLN A 815 -8.48 -23.34 31.82
C GLN A 815 -7.57 -24.58 32.00
N VAL A 816 -6.72 -24.89 31.02
CA VAL A 816 -5.69 -25.93 31.16
C VAL A 816 -4.39 -25.30 31.65
N MET A 817 -3.94 -25.71 32.84
CA MET A 817 -2.65 -25.29 33.40
C MET A 817 -1.63 -26.42 33.27
N VAL A 818 -0.45 -26.11 32.74
CA VAL A 818 0.67 -27.05 32.63
C VAL A 818 1.69 -26.73 33.71
N LEU A 819 1.89 -27.66 34.65
CA LEU A 819 2.93 -27.56 35.67
C LEU A 819 4.19 -28.29 35.18
N GLN A 820 5.23 -27.53 34.82
CA GLN A 820 6.51 -28.06 34.36
C GLN A 820 7.46 -28.34 35.54
N GLY A 821 8.46 -29.21 35.35
CA GLY A 821 9.47 -29.54 36.38
C GLY A 821 9.05 -30.60 37.40
N THR A 822 7.80 -31.08 37.37
CA THR A 822 7.27 -32.03 38.36
C THR A 822 8.00 -33.39 38.42
N ASN A 823 8.86 -33.71 37.45
CA ASN A 823 9.69 -34.91 37.44
C ASN A 823 10.69 -34.97 38.62
N THR A 824 11.12 -33.85 39.18
CA THR A 824 12.06 -33.81 40.32
C THR A 824 11.44 -34.28 41.64
N LEU A 825 10.10 -34.35 41.71
CA LEU A 825 9.39 -34.93 42.85
C LEU A 825 9.59 -36.46 42.94
N GLY A 826 9.96 -37.12 41.84
CA GLY A 826 10.05 -38.57 41.73
C GLY A 826 8.68 -39.26 41.56
N ASP A 827 8.71 -40.55 41.23
CA ASP A 827 7.54 -41.30 40.75
C ASP A 827 6.39 -41.44 41.76
N GLN A 828 6.70 -41.63 43.04
CA GLN A 828 5.67 -41.78 44.08
C GLN A 828 5.12 -40.41 44.52
N PRO A 829 5.97 -39.40 44.84
CA PRO A 829 5.46 -38.09 45.24
C PRO A 829 4.71 -37.35 44.13
N ILE A 830 5.07 -37.50 42.85
CA ILE A 830 4.30 -36.90 41.75
C ILE A 830 2.89 -37.48 41.62
N ARG A 831 2.72 -38.80 41.88
CA ARG A 831 1.39 -39.45 41.91
C ARG A 831 0.57 -38.96 43.09
N ASN A 832 1.20 -38.80 44.26
CA ASN A 832 0.55 -38.22 45.43
C ASN A 832 0.13 -36.77 45.15
N PHE A 833 1.03 -35.97 44.56
CA PHE A 833 0.76 -34.60 44.16
C PHE A 833 -0.43 -34.49 43.19
N LYS A 834 -0.48 -35.35 42.15
CA LYS A 834 -1.64 -35.46 41.26
C LYS A 834 -2.95 -35.75 42.03
N THR A 835 -2.91 -36.68 42.98
CA THR A 835 -4.07 -37.03 43.80
C THR A 835 -4.52 -35.86 44.67
N GLU A 836 -3.60 -35.15 45.33
CA GLU A 836 -3.92 -33.97 46.14
C GLU A 836 -4.45 -32.82 45.28
N LEU A 837 -3.90 -32.59 44.08
CA LEU A 837 -4.45 -31.62 43.13
C LEU A 837 -5.89 -31.95 42.75
N GLY A 838 -6.22 -33.24 42.57
CA GLY A 838 -7.59 -33.69 42.29
C GLY A 838 -8.58 -33.47 43.44
N LYS A 839 -8.12 -33.23 44.67
CA LYS A 839 -8.98 -32.89 45.81
C LYS A 839 -9.35 -31.41 45.85
N ILE A 840 -8.61 -30.56 45.13
CA ILE A 840 -8.92 -29.13 45.07
C ILE A 840 -10.20 -28.97 44.24
N ALA A 841 -11.26 -28.42 44.84
CA ALA A 841 -12.57 -28.30 44.18
C ALA A 841 -12.55 -27.54 42.84
N ALA A 842 -11.56 -26.66 42.63
CA ALA A 842 -11.35 -25.93 41.38
C ALA A 842 -10.69 -26.76 40.26
N VAL A 843 -10.13 -27.93 40.56
CA VAL A 843 -9.43 -28.80 39.60
C VAL A 843 -10.38 -29.90 39.12
N LYS A 844 -10.82 -29.81 37.87
CA LYS A 844 -11.72 -30.80 37.26
C LYS A 844 -11.03 -32.16 37.01
N SER A 845 -9.78 -32.11 36.56
CA SER A 845 -8.95 -33.29 36.30
C SER A 845 -7.47 -32.92 36.34
N ALA A 846 -6.64 -33.90 36.69
CA ALA A 846 -5.19 -33.79 36.65
C ALA A 846 -4.62 -34.99 35.90
N SER A 847 -3.54 -34.79 35.16
CA SER A 847 -2.82 -35.86 34.47
C SER A 847 -1.31 -35.63 34.56
N ILE A 848 -0.54 -36.71 34.49
CA ILE A 848 0.92 -36.67 34.38
C ILE A 848 1.24 -37.05 32.94
N SER A 849 2.06 -36.25 32.28
CA SER A 849 2.48 -36.48 30.91
C SER A 849 3.91 -36.02 30.71
N ASP A 850 4.69 -36.82 30.00
CA ASP A 850 6.07 -36.45 29.64
C ASP A 850 6.10 -35.41 28.51
N TYR A 851 4.99 -35.27 27.76
CA TYR A 851 4.86 -34.35 26.63
C TYR A 851 3.45 -33.78 26.50
N LEU A 852 3.32 -32.58 25.92
CA LEU A 852 2.03 -32.05 25.53
C LEU A 852 1.58 -32.69 24.21
N PRO A 853 0.33 -33.15 24.09
CA PRO A 853 -0.13 -33.87 22.90
C PRO A 853 -0.11 -33.06 21.59
N ILE A 854 0.06 -31.75 21.69
CA ILE A 854 0.20 -30.81 20.57
C ILE A 854 1.64 -30.46 20.22
N ASN A 855 2.61 -30.78 21.07
CA ASN A 855 3.94 -30.16 21.03
C ASN A 855 5.09 -31.15 21.27
N GLY A 856 5.05 -32.35 20.72
CA GLY A 856 6.11 -33.35 20.96
C GLY A 856 5.58 -34.72 21.32
N THR A 857 6.27 -35.76 20.87
CA THR A 857 6.15 -37.12 21.42
C THR A 857 7.45 -37.47 22.10
N ALA A 858 7.36 -38.36 23.09
CA ALA A 858 8.52 -39.05 23.60
C ALA A 858 9.22 -39.79 22.44
N ARG A 859 10.56 -39.76 22.40
CA ARG A 859 11.37 -40.65 21.56
C ARG A 859 11.22 -42.09 22.07
N ASN A 860 10.07 -42.72 21.82
CA ASN A 860 9.80 -44.10 22.21
C ASN A 860 9.92 -45.09 21.04
N GLY A 861 10.28 -44.63 19.84
CA GLY A 861 10.51 -45.47 18.66
C GLY A 861 9.28 -46.22 18.14
N ASN A 862 8.08 -45.95 18.68
CA ASN A 862 6.87 -46.64 18.29
C ASN A 862 6.29 -46.02 17.00
N ALA A 863 6.20 -46.83 15.94
CA ALA A 863 5.47 -46.48 14.72
C ALA A 863 3.98 -46.79 14.88
N PHE A 864 3.12 -45.92 14.33
CA PHE A 864 1.66 -46.11 14.37
C PHE A 864 1.12 -46.32 12.96
N PHE A 865 0.21 -47.27 12.84
CA PHE A 865 -0.50 -47.59 11.61
C PHE A 865 -1.88 -46.95 11.63
N ASN A 866 -2.29 -46.33 10.52
CA ASN A 866 -3.72 -46.10 10.30
C ASN A 866 -4.39 -47.46 10.11
N GLU A 867 -5.45 -47.71 10.86
CA GLU A 867 -6.24 -48.95 10.76
C GLU A 867 -6.64 -49.19 9.30
N GLY A 868 -6.16 -50.30 8.71
CA GLY A 868 -6.46 -50.69 7.32
C GLY A 868 -5.43 -50.29 6.23
N ARG A 869 -4.22 -49.81 6.54
CA ARG A 869 -3.14 -49.61 5.53
C ARG A 869 -1.84 -50.35 5.90
N GLU A 870 -1.37 -51.22 4.99
CA GLU A 870 -0.17 -52.07 5.17
C GLU A 870 1.17 -51.40 4.80
N LYS A 871 1.19 -50.24 4.13
CA LYS A 871 2.44 -49.56 3.75
C LYS A 871 2.95 -48.66 4.87
N MET A 872 4.22 -48.86 5.22
CA MET A 872 4.96 -48.08 6.21
C MET A 872 5.02 -46.61 5.77
N ILE A 873 4.24 -45.78 6.45
CA ILE A 873 4.48 -44.34 6.48
C ILE A 873 5.29 -44.12 7.75
N LEU A 874 6.45 -43.47 7.65
CA LEU A 874 7.29 -43.10 8.78
C LEU A 874 6.60 -41.99 9.60
N LEU A 875 5.52 -42.37 10.30
CA LEU A 875 4.76 -41.55 11.23
C LEU A 875 5.34 -41.73 12.64
N PHE A 876 6.15 -40.75 13.03
CA PHE A 876 6.83 -40.69 14.32
C PHE A 876 5.92 -40.28 15.50
N TRP A 877 4.67 -40.75 15.65
CA TRP A 877 3.77 -40.20 16.70
C TRP A 877 2.78 -41.18 17.34
N ALA A 878 2.73 -41.19 18.70
CA ALA A 878 2.07 -42.20 19.53
C ALA A 878 0.73 -41.87 20.19
N ARG A 879 -0.06 -42.95 20.33
CA ARG A 879 -1.41 -43.16 20.89
C ARG A 879 -1.68 -42.51 22.26
N PHE A 880 -2.83 -41.84 22.35
CA PHE A 880 -3.47 -41.45 23.60
C PHE A 880 -3.98 -42.70 24.35
N GLY A 881 -3.52 -42.91 25.58
CA GLY A 881 -4.08 -43.91 26.50
C GLY A 881 -5.50 -43.53 26.95
N LYS A 882 -6.35 -44.54 27.16
CA LYS A 882 -7.65 -44.42 27.83
C LYS A 882 -7.50 -43.94 29.27
#